data_AF-Q5KCE6-F1
#
_entry.id   AF-Q5KCE6-F1
#
_cell.length_a   1.000
_cell.length_b   1.000
_cell.length_c   1.000
_cell.angle_alpha   90.00
_cell.angle_beta   90.00
_cell.angle_gamma   90.00
#
_symmetry.space_group_name_H-M   'P 1'
#
loop_
_entity.id
_entity.type
_entity.pdbx_description
1 polymer ?
#
loop_
_entity_poly.entity_id
_entity_poly.type
_entity_poly.pdbx_seq_one_letter_code
_entity_poly.pdbx_strand_id
1 'polypeptide(L)'
;MPAALSPSLTPSLSSEAHSPILRLPPELIDHLLTLVPASLLQLTALSLLKVFPEHNISKRHLWKHIVVYRAGQLMPLWKKLKENEAMRVGARTFALQSWQGDADILNNVMRRLDNINTLMLNIGTNFAPEHLQEMFEGPRMKLERMELRFRPYVEQASYYQFLAGSYFDTAIETLTRQWPVCPNFTHISIVQDLPPRSTAPNTARNSATSSLASSFADLRMANTAPASTAPSSDSEEASGVSTPPTSVDDPDLNPTDAGRSKAYTGHGPFGNPFLNEKLGITRPKHFAQPIVFFDIQCLANFGAAAVAANLTHLRLRVPSRDLARVLIMPPPRGSYNQALFPELRYLDISTTNVRLDTTLSALLKQYSKLEHLVLDRVNLFGFTAREKGLELCNDLGMVIVNAGLTRSKEKERQIAAWEVAERVRMAEATAEAARQVEVGQREQDEHQGDRETEEDRRAREAQEEIQRNLELMRSRRGHRSAAHSTFSLRERRRAGTSASTASSSANNLPLPPQDKLYMVLPPLPTLKTICIGGEAHTLPANKVAQWEDQFHAGWMEGLERILGWATHLADKYDRGKRKAEEWVVKERGKNGSGSNSTTGTGGSNAAKGRGKGKTSSSSSSAAAAKVLPKPPTDIRLFRFPLPSETISRRNNEGEEENDETEHGKPGPFNLTSGLIEVVPSSPSDRSYLNPYREALADAQLYKDRQEGVGAPCVFCTIPDCEGPARRGAEGEKVDGRGGMGGKHREECGHMVGRRTWGWEGL
;
A
#
# COMPACT_ATOMS: atom_id res chain seq x y z
N MET A 1 -48.69 90.07 -42.39
CA MET A 1 -48.62 88.61 -42.37
C MET A 1 -47.18 88.18 -42.68
N PRO A 2 -46.46 87.56 -41.74
CA PRO A 2 -45.23 86.81 -42.04
C PRO A 2 -45.54 85.32 -42.25
N ALA A 3 -44.77 84.66 -43.12
CA ALA A 3 -44.97 83.25 -43.47
C ALA A 3 -44.38 82.30 -42.41
N ALA A 4 -44.93 81.09 -42.33
CA ALA A 4 -44.55 80.08 -41.34
C ALA A 4 -43.15 79.48 -41.60
N LEU A 5 -42.40 79.27 -40.53
CA LEU A 5 -41.13 78.53 -40.53
C LEU A 5 -41.40 77.04 -40.31
N SER A 6 -40.96 76.21 -41.26
CA SER A 6 -40.98 74.74 -41.15
C SER A 6 -39.92 74.26 -40.15
N PRO A 7 -40.23 73.31 -39.24
CA PRO A 7 -39.22 72.73 -38.36
C PRO A 7 -38.28 71.80 -39.13
N SER A 8 -36.97 71.96 -38.92
CA SER A 8 -35.94 71.10 -39.50
C SER A 8 -35.95 69.70 -38.87
N LEU A 9 -36.08 68.67 -39.71
CA LEU A 9 -35.87 67.28 -39.31
C LEU A 9 -34.40 67.06 -38.95
N THR A 10 -34.10 66.89 -37.66
CA THR A 10 -32.81 66.38 -37.19
C THR A 10 -32.73 64.87 -37.42
N PRO A 11 -31.71 64.34 -38.13
CA PRO A 11 -31.54 62.90 -38.26
C PRO A 11 -31.06 62.33 -36.91
N SER A 12 -31.88 61.47 -36.31
CA SER A 12 -31.57 60.77 -35.06
C SER A 12 -30.50 59.68 -35.27
N LEU A 13 -29.24 60.11 -35.38
CA LEU A 13 -28.07 59.23 -35.43
C LEU A 13 -27.71 58.72 -34.02
N SER A 14 -28.51 57.79 -33.51
CA SER A 14 -28.18 56.98 -32.33
C SER A 14 -28.35 55.49 -32.62
N SER A 15 -27.72 55.02 -33.70
CA SER A 15 -27.41 53.60 -33.83
C SER A 15 -26.29 53.28 -32.83
N GLU A 16 -26.67 53.09 -31.56
CA GLU A 16 -25.74 52.52 -30.59
C GLU A 16 -25.27 51.17 -31.12
N ALA A 17 -23.96 51.07 -31.37
CA ALA A 17 -23.34 49.84 -31.81
C ALA A 17 -23.24 48.87 -30.62
N HIS A 18 -24.39 48.33 -30.20
CA HIS A 18 -24.46 47.33 -29.15
C HIS A 18 -23.49 46.21 -29.48
N SER A 19 -22.56 45.94 -28.56
CA SER A 19 -21.55 44.89 -28.69
C SER A 19 -22.21 43.60 -29.15
N PRO A 20 -21.65 42.88 -30.14
CA PRO A 20 -22.32 41.71 -30.73
C PRO A 20 -22.68 40.63 -29.71
N ILE A 21 -21.99 40.56 -28.57
CA ILE A 21 -22.33 39.67 -27.45
C ILE A 21 -23.68 39.98 -26.82
N LEU A 22 -24.11 41.25 -26.79
CA LEU A 22 -25.40 41.70 -26.24
C LEU A 22 -26.59 41.36 -27.14
N ARG A 23 -26.34 40.91 -28.38
CA ARG A 23 -27.36 40.41 -29.31
C ARG A 23 -27.63 38.92 -29.15
N LEU A 24 -26.81 38.21 -28.36
CA LEU A 24 -27.01 36.79 -28.09
C LEU A 24 -28.10 36.61 -27.02
N PRO A 25 -29.02 35.64 -27.18
CA PRO A 25 -29.89 35.22 -26.09
C PRO A 25 -29.07 34.76 -24.87
N PRO A 26 -29.56 34.98 -23.64
CA PRO A 26 -28.83 34.66 -22.42
C PRO A 26 -28.49 33.15 -22.34
N GLU A 27 -29.29 32.28 -22.94
CA GLU A 27 -29.06 30.83 -23.04
C GLU A 27 -27.78 30.50 -23.81
N LEU A 28 -27.47 31.27 -24.87
CA LEU A 28 -26.23 31.09 -25.65
C LEU A 28 -25.01 31.56 -24.88
N ILE A 29 -25.11 32.67 -24.14
CA ILE A 29 -24.02 33.14 -23.26
C ILE A 29 -23.78 32.13 -22.14
N ASP A 30 -24.86 31.60 -21.57
CA ASP A 30 -24.80 30.53 -20.57
C ASP A 30 -24.16 29.25 -21.11
N HIS A 31 -24.41 28.90 -22.37
CA HIS A 31 -23.75 27.78 -23.04
C HIS A 31 -22.26 28.08 -23.32
N LEU A 32 -21.91 29.28 -23.79
CA LEU A 32 -20.51 29.71 -23.94
C LEU A 32 -19.75 29.64 -22.62
N LEU A 33 -20.40 30.00 -21.50
CA LEU A 33 -19.85 29.84 -20.16
C LEU A 33 -19.63 28.37 -19.78
N THR A 34 -20.39 27.40 -20.31
CA THR A 34 -20.07 25.97 -20.09
C THR A 34 -18.78 25.50 -20.78
N LEU A 35 -18.27 26.25 -21.77
CA LEU A 35 -17.02 25.95 -22.47
C LEU A 35 -15.79 26.63 -21.82
N VAL A 36 -15.98 27.52 -20.84
CA VAL A 36 -14.88 28.19 -20.13
C VAL A 36 -14.27 27.21 -19.11
N PRO A 37 -12.93 27.02 -19.08
CA PRO A 37 -12.28 26.14 -18.11
C PRO A 37 -12.68 26.45 -16.66
N ALA A 38 -12.90 25.41 -15.85
CA ALA A 38 -13.43 25.54 -14.49
C ALA A 38 -12.63 26.50 -13.59
N SER A 39 -11.31 26.60 -13.79
CA SER A 39 -10.41 27.53 -13.10
C SER A 39 -10.68 29.00 -13.40
N LEU A 40 -11.17 29.31 -14.61
CA LEU A 40 -11.44 30.65 -15.09
C LEU A 40 -12.93 31.00 -15.02
N LEU A 41 -13.82 30.01 -14.99
CA LEU A 41 -15.28 30.20 -15.07
C LEU A 41 -15.80 31.29 -14.13
N GLN A 42 -15.42 31.22 -12.85
CA GLN A 42 -15.88 32.17 -11.83
C GLN A 42 -15.43 33.61 -12.15
N LEU A 43 -14.19 33.78 -12.60
CA LEU A 43 -13.63 35.10 -12.93
C LEU A 43 -14.24 35.66 -14.21
N THR A 44 -14.42 34.82 -15.24
CA THR A 44 -15.09 35.19 -16.49
C THR A 44 -16.55 35.58 -16.26
N ALA A 45 -17.33 34.75 -15.54
CA ALA A 45 -18.72 35.04 -15.21
C ALA A 45 -18.86 36.33 -14.38
N LEU A 46 -17.99 36.54 -13.38
CA LEU A 46 -17.96 37.79 -12.59
C LEU A 46 -17.63 39.00 -13.45
N SER A 47 -16.73 38.86 -14.43
CA SER A 47 -16.31 39.94 -15.32
C SER A 47 -17.45 40.32 -16.27
N LEU A 48 -18.12 39.35 -16.88
CA LEU A 48 -19.30 39.60 -17.73
C LEU A 48 -20.45 40.25 -16.95
N LEU A 49 -20.75 39.78 -15.73
CA LEU A 49 -21.77 40.38 -14.85
C LEU A 49 -21.45 41.83 -14.43
N LYS A 50 -20.17 42.21 -14.39
CA LYS A 50 -19.75 43.60 -14.10
C LYS A 50 -19.78 44.50 -15.33
N VAL A 51 -19.44 43.97 -16.50
CA VAL A 51 -19.39 44.73 -17.76
C VAL A 51 -20.79 44.90 -18.37
N PHE A 52 -21.68 43.93 -18.16
CA PHE A 52 -23.04 43.90 -18.73
C PHE A 52 -24.10 43.69 -17.63
N PRO A 53 -24.27 44.63 -16.68
CA PRO A 53 -25.16 44.47 -15.53
C PRO A 53 -26.64 44.34 -15.90
N GLU A 54 -27.07 45.00 -16.99
CA GLU A 54 -28.45 44.96 -17.51
C GLU A 54 -28.77 43.69 -18.32
N HIS A 55 -27.77 42.83 -18.58
CA HIS A 55 -27.96 41.62 -19.37
C HIS A 55 -28.18 40.41 -18.45
N ASN A 56 -29.16 39.56 -18.79
CA ASN A 56 -29.63 38.45 -17.95
C ASN A 56 -28.68 37.23 -17.92
N ILE A 57 -27.41 37.45 -17.62
CA ILE A 57 -26.36 36.43 -17.50
C ILE A 57 -26.61 35.59 -16.25
N SER A 58 -26.60 34.25 -16.36
CA SER A 58 -26.93 33.42 -15.22
C SER A 58 -25.82 33.43 -14.16
N LYS A 59 -26.22 33.81 -12.94
CA LYS A 59 -25.35 33.80 -11.77
C LYS A 59 -24.87 32.39 -11.38
N ARG A 60 -25.46 31.30 -11.92
CA ARG A 60 -25.07 29.91 -11.61
C ARG A 60 -23.58 29.62 -11.82
N HIS A 61 -23.00 30.19 -12.88
CA HIS A 61 -21.60 29.98 -13.25
C HIS A 61 -20.60 30.60 -12.24
N LEU A 62 -21.03 31.61 -11.48
CA LEU A 62 -20.23 32.23 -10.41
C LEU A 62 -20.08 31.30 -9.18
N TRP A 63 -21.02 30.37 -8.98
CA TRP A 63 -21.11 29.54 -7.77
C TRP A 63 -20.80 28.05 -8.03
N LYS A 64 -20.85 27.57 -9.27
CA LYS A 64 -20.53 26.18 -9.63
C LYS A 64 -19.14 25.75 -9.16
N HIS A 65 -18.12 26.57 -9.43
CA HIS A 65 -16.74 26.36 -9.00
C HIS A 65 -16.28 27.57 -8.19
N ILE A 66 -16.29 27.45 -6.86
CA ILE A 66 -15.96 28.55 -5.94
C ILE A 66 -14.45 28.56 -5.71
N VAL A 67 -13.77 29.66 -6.07
CA VAL A 67 -12.32 29.83 -5.89
C VAL A 67 -12.01 30.98 -4.95
N VAL A 68 -11.28 30.69 -3.88
CA VAL A 68 -10.79 31.68 -2.92
C VAL A 68 -9.31 31.94 -3.20
N TYR A 69 -9.04 33.06 -3.88
CA TYR A 69 -7.70 33.50 -4.27
C TYR A 69 -6.98 34.27 -3.16
N ARG A 70 -7.72 34.95 -2.27
CA ARG A 70 -7.19 35.78 -1.18
C ARG A 70 -7.95 35.53 0.12
N ALA A 71 -7.24 35.48 1.25
CA ALA A 71 -7.80 35.31 2.61
C ALA A 71 -9.06 36.14 2.87
N GLY A 72 -9.03 37.44 2.56
CA GLY A 72 -10.14 38.38 2.80
C GLY A 72 -11.44 38.09 2.03
N GLN A 73 -11.46 37.14 1.09
CA GLN A 73 -12.67 36.72 0.38
C GLN A 73 -13.54 35.75 1.21
N LEU A 74 -13.00 35.09 2.23
CA LEU A 74 -13.73 34.09 3.03
C LEU A 74 -14.94 34.68 3.79
N MET A 75 -14.75 35.82 4.47
CA MET A 75 -15.83 36.46 5.25
C MET A 75 -16.99 36.96 4.36
N PRO A 76 -16.77 37.68 3.24
CA PRO A 76 -17.84 38.01 2.29
C PRO A 76 -18.52 36.77 1.68
N LEU A 77 -17.75 35.73 1.34
CA LEU A 77 -18.28 34.48 0.80
C LEU A 77 -19.22 33.80 1.80
N TRP A 78 -18.80 33.65 3.06
CA TRP A 78 -19.63 33.07 4.12
C TRP A 78 -20.95 33.84 4.29
N LYS A 79 -20.90 35.17 4.34
CA LYS A 79 -22.12 36.00 4.43
C LYS A 79 -23.07 35.74 3.26
N LYS A 80 -22.55 35.66 2.02
CA LYS A 80 -23.38 35.38 0.84
C LYS A 80 -23.96 33.96 0.81
N LEU A 81 -23.20 32.95 1.22
CA LEU A 81 -23.69 31.57 1.34
C LEU A 81 -24.74 31.43 2.47
N LYS A 82 -24.62 32.21 3.55
CA LYS A 82 -25.62 32.29 4.62
C LYS A 82 -26.94 32.90 4.12
N GLU A 83 -26.87 33.94 3.29
CA GLU A 83 -28.02 34.66 2.74
C GLU A 83 -28.74 33.89 1.62
N ASN A 84 -28.03 33.14 0.78
CA ASN A 84 -28.59 32.61 -0.47
C ASN A 84 -28.44 31.08 -0.60
N GLU A 85 -29.58 30.38 -0.63
CA GLU A 85 -29.64 28.92 -0.74
C GLU A 85 -29.29 28.39 -2.13
N ALA A 86 -29.74 29.05 -3.20
CA ALA A 86 -29.46 28.63 -4.57
C ALA A 86 -27.94 28.62 -4.86
N MET A 87 -27.19 29.55 -4.26
CA MET A 87 -25.72 29.55 -4.31
C MET A 87 -25.09 28.34 -3.63
N ARG A 88 -25.61 27.92 -2.47
CA ARG A 88 -25.16 26.73 -1.73
C ARG A 88 -25.41 25.44 -2.52
N VAL A 89 -26.62 25.29 -3.07
CA VAL A 89 -27.03 24.08 -3.83
C VAL A 89 -26.33 23.98 -5.19
N GLY A 90 -25.99 25.12 -5.81
CA GLY A 90 -25.29 25.17 -7.10
C GLY A 90 -23.80 24.81 -7.05
N ALA A 91 -23.16 24.87 -5.88
CA ALA A 91 -21.73 24.60 -5.74
C ALA A 91 -21.38 23.13 -5.97
N ARG A 92 -20.31 22.86 -6.74
CA ARG A 92 -19.77 21.52 -7.03
C ARG A 92 -18.28 21.41 -6.72
N THR A 93 -17.55 22.51 -6.85
CA THR A 93 -16.13 22.58 -6.47
C THR A 93 -15.93 23.71 -5.48
N PHE A 94 -15.14 23.44 -4.43
CA PHE A 94 -14.56 24.48 -3.58
C PHE A 94 -13.03 24.39 -3.63
N ALA A 95 -12.38 25.50 -3.94
CA ALA A 95 -10.93 25.59 -4.04
C ALA A 95 -10.37 26.81 -3.27
N LEU A 96 -9.64 26.55 -2.19
CA LEU A 96 -8.84 27.55 -1.49
C LEU A 96 -7.43 27.57 -2.10
N GLN A 97 -7.15 28.58 -2.93
CA GLN A 97 -5.82 28.81 -3.50
C GLN A 97 -4.94 29.69 -2.60
N SER A 98 -5.55 30.54 -1.76
CA SER A 98 -4.80 31.35 -0.80
C SER A 98 -4.14 30.47 0.26
N TRP A 99 -2.85 30.72 0.54
CA TRP A 99 -2.13 30.08 1.65
C TRP A 99 -2.44 30.71 3.01
N GLN A 100 -3.25 31.76 3.03
CA GLN A 100 -3.68 32.46 4.23
C GLN A 100 -5.20 32.48 4.28
N GLY A 101 -5.75 32.50 5.48
CA GLY A 101 -7.18 32.54 5.71
C GLY A 101 -7.50 32.56 7.20
N ASP A 102 -8.76 32.79 7.50
CA ASP A 102 -9.33 32.48 8.79
C ASP A 102 -9.93 31.08 8.68
N ALA A 103 -9.41 30.13 9.46
CA ALA A 103 -9.77 28.71 9.35
C ALA A 103 -11.17 28.44 9.93
N ASP A 104 -11.59 29.19 10.96
CA ASP A 104 -12.94 29.12 11.53
C ASP A 104 -13.98 29.63 10.53
N ILE A 105 -13.69 30.73 9.84
CA ILE A 105 -14.55 31.24 8.76
C ILE A 105 -14.61 30.25 7.60
N LEU A 106 -13.49 29.59 7.27
CA LEU A 106 -13.50 28.52 6.27
C LEU A 106 -14.38 27.34 6.70
N ASN A 107 -14.29 26.86 7.94
CA ASN A 107 -15.17 25.80 8.44
C ASN A 107 -16.64 26.22 8.40
N ASN A 108 -16.93 27.48 8.70
CA ASN A 108 -18.26 28.07 8.54
C ASN A 108 -18.73 28.20 7.07
N VAL A 109 -17.82 28.32 6.10
CA VAL A 109 -18.13 28.15 4.65
C VAL A 109 -18.38 26.68 4.31
N MET A 110 -17.54 25.77 4.78
CA MET A 110 -17.62 24.34 4.47
C MET A 110 -18.88 23.66 5.04
N ARG A 111 -19.40 24.15 6.17
CA ARG A 111 -20.72 23.82 6.74
C ARG A 111 -21.94 24.27 5.91
N ARG A 112 -21.72 24.99 4.81
CA ARG A 112 -22.77 25.50 3.91
C ARG A 112 -22.68 24.90 2.50
N LEU A 113 -21.73 23.98 2.28
CA LEU A 113 -21.36 23.44 0.97
C LEU A 113 -21.45 21.92 0.96
N ASP A 114 -22.65 21.41 1.23
CA ASP A 114 -22.91 19.98 1.45
C ASP A 114 -22.90 19.14 0.15
N ASN A 115 -22.96 19.81 -1.00
CA ASN A 115 -23.08 19.21 -2.34
C ASN A 115 -21.80 19.32 -3.19
N ILE A 116 -20.64 19.41 -2.56
CA ILE A 116 -19.35 19.45 -3.28
C ILE A 116 -18.87 18.07 -3.70
N ASN A 117 -18.41 17.98 -4.95
CA ASN A 117 -17.80 16.80 -5.56
C ASN A 117 -16.26 16.89 -5.51
N THR A 118 -15.71 18.11 -5.57
CA THR A 118 -14.25 18.35 -5.42
C THR A 118 -13.97 19.38 -4.32
N LEU A 119 -13.02 19.05 -3.45
CA LEU A 119 -12.44 19.91 -2.43
C LEU A 119 -10.94 20.07 -2.67
N MET A 120 -10.45 21.30 -2.84
CA MET A 120 -9.02 21.61 -3.00
C MET A 120 -8.59 22.66 -1.98
N LEU A 121 -7.63 22.34 -1.12
CA LEU A 121 -7.22 23.20 0.00
C LEU A 121 -5.70 23.40 0.03
N ASN A 122 -5.27 24.64 -0.14
CA ASN A 122 -3.94 25.09 0.28
C ASN A 122 -3.95 25.40 1.78
N ILE A 123 -3.26 24.57 2.55
CA ILE A 123 -3.19 24.62 4.01
C ILE A 123 -1.84 25.26 4.37
N GLY A 124 -1.90 26.55 4.73
CA GLY A 124 -0.76 27.30 5.22
C GLY A 124 -0.61 27.22 6.74
N THR A 125 0.24 28.09 7.27
CA THR A 125 0.63 28.10 8.69
C THR A 125 -0.48 28.63 9.61
N ASN A 126 -1.47 29.32 9.09
CA ASN A 126 -2.66 29.77 9.85
C ASN A 126 -3.59 28.61 10.27
N PHE A 127 -3.39 27.39 9.77
CA PHE A 127 -4.19 26.22 10.14
C PHE A 127 -3.55 25.46 11.30
N ALA A 128 -4.27 25.37 12.41
CA ALA A 128 -4.07 24.31 13.41
C ALA A 128 -4.82 23.02 13.00
N PRO A 129 -4.37 21.81 13.43
CA PRO A 129 -4.99 20.52 13.11
C PRO A 129 -6.48 20.42 13.43
N GLU A 130 -6.90 21.06 14.52
CA GLU A 130 -8.27 21.07 15.05
C GLU A 130 -9.25 21.60 14.00
N HIS A 131 -8.85 22.58 13.18
CA HIS A 131 -9.72 23.10 12.12
C HIS A 131 -9.94 22.07 10.99
N LEU A 132 -8.95 21.24 10.65
CA LEU A 132 -9.17 20.18 9.65
C LEU A 132 -9.95 19.01 10.24
N GLN A 133 -9.75 18.70 11.52
CA GLN A 133 -10.61 17.77 12.26
C GLN A 133 -12.07 18.23 12.21
N GLU A 134 -12.38 19.45 12.67
CA GLU A 134 -13.72 20.07 12.62
C GLU A 134 -14.29 20.08 11.19
N MET A 135 -13.47 20.37 10.18
CA MET A 135 -13.90 20.33 8.77
C MET A 135 -14.33 18.93 8.34
N PHE A 136 -13.67 17.88 8.84
CA PHE A 136 -13.89 16.49 8.47
C PHE A 136 -14.84 15.72 9.38
N GLU A 137 -15.37 16.33 10.46
CA GLU A 137 -16.41 15.69 11.30
C GLU A 137 -17.66 15.30 10.50
N GLY A 138 -18.07 16.15 9.56
CA GLY A 138 -19.20 15.87 8.67
C GLY A 138 -18.80 15.04 7.44
N PRO A 139 -19.30 13.80 7.26
CA PRO A 139 -19.06 13.01 6.05
C PRO A 139 -19.74 13.62 4.83
N ARG A 140 -18.99 13.77 3.73
CA ARG A 140 -19.49 14.39 2.48
C ARG A 140 -19.73 13.31 1.43
N MET A 141 -20.92 12.70 1.45
CA MET A 141 -21.28 11.55 0.60
C MET A 141 -21.19 11.80 -0.92
N LYS A 142 -21.20 13.07 -1.35
CA LYS A 142 -21.04 13.47 -2.76
C LYS A 142 -19.59 13.81 -3.14
N LEU A 143 -18.66 13.83 -2.19
CA LEU A 143 -17.27 14.15 -2.45
C LEU A 143 -16.62 13.00 -3.23
N GLU A 144 -16.13 13.31 -4.42
CA GLU A 144 -15.40 12.39 -5.30
C GLU A 144 -13.89 12.53 -5.11
N ARG A 145 -13.43 13.79 -4.96
CA ARG A 145 -12.02 14.16 -4.94
C ARG A 145 -11.68 15.16 -3.84
N MET A 146 -10.59 14.86 -3.12
CA MET A 146 -10.02 15.75 -2.11
C MET A 146 -8.53 15.97 -2.33
N GLU A 147 -8.12 17.22 -2.42
CA GLU A 147 -6.72 17.64 -2.54
C GLU A 147 -6.33 18.54 -1.37
N LEU A 148 -5.40 18.07 -0.54
CA LEU A 148 -4.85 18.76 0.62
C LEU A 148 -3.37 19.06 0.34
N ARG A 149 -3.03 20.33 0.17
CA ARG A 149 -1.66 20.78 -0.11
C ARG A 149 -1.16 21.60 1.07
N PHE A 150 -0.15 21.10 1.76
CA PHE A 150 0.40 21.69 2.98
C PHE A 150 1.67 22.49 2.69
N ARG A 151 1.73 23.72 3.22
CA ARG A 151 2.95 24.52 3.30
C ARG A 151 3.20 24.87 4.77
N PRO A 152 3.83 23.96 5.53
CA PRO A 152 4.06 24.15 6.97
C PRO A 152 5.22 25.11 7.28
N TYR A 153 5.97 25.56 6.26
CA TYR A 153 7.05 26.52 6.44
C TYR A 153 6.49 27.93 6.57
N VAL A 154 6.72 28.53 7.74
CA VAL A 154 6.65 29.98 7.90
C VAL A 154 7.84 30.67 7.23
N GLU A 155 7.59 31.79 6.55
CA GLU A 155 8.62 32.66 5.97
C GLU A 155 9.46 33.36 7.05
N GLN A 156 8.93 33.48 8.27
CA GLN A 156 9.60 33.96 9.47
C GLN A 156 9.52 32.90 10.58
N ALA A 157 10.63 32.54 11.23
CA ALA A 157 10.66 31.44 12.20
C ALA A 157 9.79 31.68 13.46
N SER A 158 8.49 31.36 13.39
CA SER A 158 7.59 31.32 14.53
C SER A 158 7.73 29.98 15.25
N TYR A 159 8.32 29.99 16.44
CA TYR A 159 8.53 28.79 17.27
C TYR A 159 7.22 28.10 17.70
N TYR A 160 6.09 28.80 17.63
CA TYR A 160 4.81 28.41 18.23
C TYR A 160 4.25 27.08 17.69
N GLN A 161 4.18 26.89 16.37
CA GLN A 161 3.62 25.67 15.75
C GLN A 161 4.49 24.43 16.01
N PHE A 162 5.80 24.61 16.04
CA PHE A 162 6.73 23.53 16.37
C PHE A 162 6.62 23.10 17.84
N LEU A 163 6.48 24.06 18.77
CA LEU A 163 6.29 23.78 20.20
C LEU A 163 4.90 23.22 20.53
N ALA A 164 3.86 23.60 19.78
CA ALA A 164 2.51 23.10 19.97
C ALA A 164 2.34 21.63 19.55
N GLY A 165 3.30 21.04 18.82
CA GLY A 165 3.16 19.68 18.30
C GLY A 165 1.99 19.55 17.31
N SER A 166 1.74 20.60 16.52
CA SER A 166 0.54 20.71 15.68
C SER A 166 0.64 19.87 14.41
N TYR A 167 0.40 18.56 14.53
CA TYR A 167 0.41 17.60 13.43
C TYR A 167 -1.00 17.23 12.97
N PHE A 168 -1.17 16.99 11.67
CA PHE A 168 -2.48 16.78 11.04
C PHE A 168 -2.95 15.31 11.03
N ASP A 169 -2.32 14.45 11.84
CA ASP A 169 -2.69 13.04 11.97
C ASP A 169 -4.16 12.88 12.43
N THR A 170 -4.63 13.74 13.36
CA THR A 170 -6.01 13.75 13.88
C THR A 170 -7.07 13.99 12.81
N ALA A 171 -6.76 14.78 11.78
CA ALA A 171 -7.67 15.03 10.66
C ALA A 171 -7.88 13.76 9.82
N ILE A 172 -6.81 12.99 9.58
CA ILE A 172 -6.89 11.69 8.88
C ILE A 172 -7.57 10.65 9.75
N GLU A 173 -7.32 10.65 11.07
CA GLU A 173 -8.05 9.80 12.01
C GLU A 173 -9.55 10.12 12.06
N THR A 174 -9.93 11.39 11.93
CA THR A 174 -11.34 11.81 11.88
C THR A 174 -12.04 11.24 10.66
N LEU A 175 -11.43 11.33 9.47
CA LEU A 175 -11.91 10.62 8.27
C LEU A 175 -12.02 9.11 8.51
N THR A 176 -10.97 8.50 9.08
CA THR A 176 -10.88 7.06 9.36
C THR A 176 -12.00 6.56 10.29
N ARG A 177 -12.34 7.34 11.32
CA ARG A 177 -13.30 6.96 12.37
C ARG A 177 -14.74 7.34 12.05
N GLN A 178 -14.97 8.47 11.37
CA GLN A 178 -16.31 9.07 11.25
C GLN A 178 -16.94 8.91 9.86
N TRP A 179 -16.16 8.68 8.80
CA TRP A 179 -16.71 8.57 7.45
C TRP A 179 -17.12 7.12 7.13
N PRO A 180 -18.37 6.90 6.66
CA PRO A 180 -18.83 5.59 6.22
C PRO A 180 -18.21 5.23 4.86
N VAL A 181 -18.66 4.13 4.25
CA VAL A 181 -18.35 3.85 2.84
C VAL A 181 -18.91 4.96 1.97
N CYS A 182 -18.04 5.75 1.34
CA CYS A 182 -18.41 6.76 0.36
C CYS A 182 -18.19 6.16 -1.05
N PRO A 183 -19.24 5.84 -1.82
CA PRO A 183 -19.08 5.20 -3.14
C PRO A 183 -18.42 6.11 -4.17
N ASN A 184 -18.68 7.41 -4.09
CA ASN A 184 -18.14 8.41 -5.00
C ASN A 184 -16.68 8.77 -4.69
N PHE A 185 -16.26 8.64 -3.42
CA PHE A 185 -14.96 9.10 -2.95
C PHE A 185 -13.86 8.18 -3.43
N THR A 186 -13.19 8.63 -4.49
CA THR A 186 -12.33 7.83 -5.35
C THR A 186 -10.91 8.39 -5.45
N HIS A 187 -10.72 9.67 -5.09
CA HIS A 187 -9.48 10.41 -5.29
C HIS A 187 -9.07 11.17 -4.02
N ILE A 188 -7.88 10.88 -3.49
CA ILE A 188 -7.27 11.67 -2.41
C ILE A 188 -5.80 12.02 -2.72
N SER A 189 -5.47 13.31 -2.59
CA SER A 189 -4.12 13.84 -2.74
C SER A 189 -3.71 14.59 -1.48
N ILE A 190 -2.62 14.17 -0.86
CA ILE A 190 -1.96 14.81 0.28
C ILE A 190 -0.53 15.14 -0.15
N VAL A 191 -0.22 16.43 -0.22
CA VAL A 191 1.08 16.93 -0.71
C VAL A 191 1.65 17.92 0.29
N GLN A 192 2.80 17.61 0.87
CA GLN A 192 3.63 18.59 1.57
C GLN A 192 4.57 19.24 0.55
N ASP A 193 4.47 20.57 0.38
CA ASP A 193 5.45 21.34 -0.40
C ASP A 193 6.86 21.14 0.18
N LEU A 194 7.90 21.26 -0.66
CA LEU A 194 9.27 21.37 -0.20
C LEU A 194 9.57 22.80 0.29
N PRO A 195 10.56 23.02 1.18
CA PRO A 195 10.92 24.37 1.58
C PRO A 195 11.60 25.12 0.43
N PRO A 196 11.53 26.48 0.40
CA PRO A 196 12.29 27.28 -0.56
C PRO A 196 13.79 27.03 -0.42
N ARG A 197 14.51 26.87 -1.54
CA ARG A 197 15.96 26.62 -1.50
C ARG A 197 16.80 27.79 -0.95
N SER A 198 16.23 28.99 -0.82
CA SER A 198 16.86 30.14 -0.17
C SER A 198 17.19 29.88 1.31
N THR A 199 16.35 29.09 2.00
CA THR A 199 16.52 28.72 3.42
C THR A 199 16.95 27.27 3.63
N ALA A 200 17.01 26.47 2.56
CA ALA A 200 17.70 25.19 2.61
C ALA A 200 19.21 25.45 2.86
N PRO A 201 19.91 24.58 3.61
CA PRO A 201 21.35 24.66 3.69
C PRO A 201 21.95 24.63 2.28
N ASN A 202 23.06 25.33 2.07
CA ASN A 202 24.00 24.93 1.01
C ASN A 202 24.46 23.51 1.35
N THR A 203 23.73 22.50 0.87
CA THR A 203 24.21 21.12 0.84
C THR A 203 25.43 21.13 -0.04
N ALA A 204 26.59 21.07 0.60
CA ALA A 204 27.87 21.27 -0.05
C ALA A 204 27.97 20.31 -1.23
N ARG A 205 28.25 20.87 -2.42
CA ARG A 205 28.36 20.11 -3.68
C ARG A 205 29.42 18.99 -3.64
N ASN A 206 30.25 18.96 -2.59
CA ASN A 206 31.44 18.13 -2.41
C ASN A 206 31.45 17.32 -1.09
N SER A 207 30.31 17.06 -0.43
CA SER A 207 30.29 16.30 0.83
C SER A 207 29.55 14.97 0.70
N ALA A 208 30.30 13.91 0.42
CA ALA A 208 29.90 12.57 0.85
C ALA A 208 29.87 12.52 2.39
N THR A 209 29.01 11.67 2.95
CA THR A 209 28.77 11.50 4.40
C THR A 209 28.10 12.68 5.13
N SER A 210 26.76 12.63 5.23
CA SER A 210 26.02 12.81 6.50
C SER A 210 24.51 12.76 6.25
N SER A 211 23.85 11.75 6.84
CA SER A 211 22.40 11.79 7.09
C SER A 211 22.17 11.33 8.53
N LEU A 212 21.87 12.28 9.40
CA LEU A 212 21.53 12.04 10.81
C LEU A 212 20.07 11.59 11.00
N ALA A 213 19.32 11.36 9.92
CA ALA A 213 17.93 10.92 9.97
C ALA A 213 17.74 9.46 10.41
N SER A 214 18.82 8.70 10.62
CA SER A 214 18.78 7.29 11.05
C SER A 214 18.79 7.11 12.57
N SER A 215 19.15 8.12 13.37
CA SER A 215 19.48 7.95 14.79
C SER A 215 18.29 7.88 15.77
N PHE A 216 17.05 7.99 15.30
CA PHE A 216 15.84 7.88 16.15
C PHE A 216 15.19 6.49 16.17
N ALA A 217 15.67 5.54 15.35
CA ALA A 217 15.08 4.20 15.26
C ALA A 217 15.76 3.14 16.17
N ASP A 218 16.92 3.44 16.75
CA ASP A 218 17.87 2.44 17.26
C ASP A 218 18.19 2.59 18.76
N LEU A 219 17.16 2.77 19.59
CA LEU A 219 17.28 2.80 21.06
C LEU A 219 16.48 1.66 21.73
N ARG A 220 16.91 0.40 21.53
CA ARG A 220 16.63 -0.69 22.48
C ARG A 220 17.80 -1.68 22.65
N MET A 221 18.25 -1.75 23.90
CA MET A 221 19.08 -2.78 24.55
C MET A 221 20.61 -2.73 24.36
N ALA A 222 21.31 -2.32 25.43
CA ALA A 222 22.72 -2.61 25.66
C ALA A 222 22.97 -2.88 27.17
N ASN A 223 23.34 -4.12 27.49
CA ASN A 223 24.08 -4.60 28.68
C ASN A 223 24.08 -6.15 28.64
N THR A 224 25.14 -6.91 28.95
CA THR A 224 26.40 -6.61 29.65
C THR A 224 27.61 -7.31 28.98
N ALA A 225 28.83 -6.84 29.29
CA ALA A 225 30.12 -7.53 29.05
C ALA A 225 30.42 -8.56 30.20
N PRO A 226 31.61 -9.22 30.39
CA PRO A 226 32.99 -8.75 30.07
C PRO A 226 34.10 -9.79 29.67
N ALA A 227 35.29 -9.22 29.40
CA ALA A 227 36.65 -9.66 29.85
C ALA A 227 37.68 -10.35 28.89
N SER A 228 38.96 -9.92 29.06
CA SER A 228 40.26 -10.51 28.64
C SER A 228 40.63 -10.51 27.13
N THR A 229 41.87 -10.26 26.67
CA THR A 229 43.16 -9.87 27.32
C THR A 229 44.10 -9.14 26.33
N ALA A 230 45.10 -8.41 26.82
CA ALA A 230 46.14 -7.64 26.08
C ALA A 230 47.50 -8.43 26.04
N PRO A 231 48.74 -7.90 25.74
CA PRO A 231 49.20 -6.49 25.55
C PRO A 231 50.37 -6.25 24.52
N SER A 232 51.03 -5.07 24.64
CA SER A 232 52.36 -4.61 24.09
C SER A 232 52.36 -4.00 22.67
N SER A 233 53.21 -3.04 22.28
CA SER A 233 54.13 -2.13 23.02
C SER A 233 54.64 -0.96 22.11
N ASP A 234 55.30 0.13 22.54
CA ASP A 234 55.11 1.10 23.67
C ASP A 234 56.21 2.21 23.56
N SER A 235 55.93 3.51 23.82
CA SER A 235 56.95 4.59 24.06
C SER A 235 56.33 5.95 24.48
N GLU A 236 56.99 6.68 25.37
CA GLU A 236 56.42 7.76 26.20
C GLU A 236 57.00 9.20 25.94
N GLU A 237 56.74 10.09 26.91
CA GLU A 237 57.27 11.46 27.16
C GLU A 237 56.49 12.66 26.55
N ALA A 238 56.14 13.73 27.29
CA ALA A 238 56.20 13.98 28.74
C ALA A 238 55.22 15.10 29.20
N SER A 239 55.05 15.23 30.53
CA SER A 239 54.54 16.38 31.36
C SER A 239 54.13 17.72 30.71
N GLY A 240 53.17 18.51 31.22
CA GLY A 240 52.36 18.43 32.45
C GLY A 240 52.08 19.83 33.08
N VAL A 241 51.00 19.94 33.87
CA VAL A 241 50.79 20.93 34.96
C VAL A 241 50.43 22.42 34.65
N SER A 242 49.18 22.77 35.02
CA SER A 242 48.65 24.02 35.65
C SER A 242 48.65 25.43 34.99
N THR A 243 47.42 25.92 34.81
CA THR A 243 46.82 27.25 35.17
C THR A 243 47.47 28.60 34.74
N PRO A 244 46.67 29.58 34.27
CA PRO A 244 47.14 30.91 33.83
C PRO A 244 46.95 32.05 34.86
N PRO A 245 47.76 33.12 34.76
CA PRO A 245 47.41 34.50 35.13
C PRO A 245 47.30 35.38 33.86
N THR A 246 46.17 36.02 33.57
CA THR A 246 45.87 37.45 33.85
C THR A 246 46.86 38.47 33.27
N SER A 247 46.38 39.28 32.31
CA SER A 247 46.88 40.62 31.99
C SER A 247 45.69 41.56 31.76
N VAL A 248 45.80 42.80 32.25
CA VAL A 248 44.79 43.87 32.21
C VAL A 248 45.33 45.02 31.35
N ASP A 249 44.58 46.12 31.25
CA ASP A 249 44.98 47.45 30.74
C ASP A 249 45.01 47.58 29.19
N ASP A 250 44.54 48.65 28.55
CA ASP A 250 43.63 49.75 28.97
C ASP A 250 42.99 50.40 27.69
N PRO A 251 41.98 51.28 27.80
CA PRO A 251 41.23 51.84 26.66
C PRO A 251 41.72 53.23 26.21
N ASP A 252 41.25 53.73 25.05
CA ASP A 252 40.88 55.16 24.93
C ASP A 252 40.06 55.55 23.66
N LEU A 253 39.13 56.51 23.84
CA LEU A 253 38.52 57.48 22.88
C LEU A 253 37.80 56.94 21.59
N ASN A 254 36.68 57.49 21.09
CA ASN A 254 35.90 58.70 21.40
C ASN A 254 34.41 58.50 20.98
N PRO A 255 33.43 59.35 21.41
CA PRO A 255 31.99 59.03 21.38
C PRO A 255 31.18 59.69 20.23
N THR A 256 29.84 59.54 20.32
CA THR A 256 28.72 60.14 19.56
C THR A 256 28.11 59.33 18.42
N ASP A 257 27.01 58.60 18.72
CA ASP A 257 25.66 59.02 18.28
C ASP A 257 24.56 58.36 19.16
N ALA A 258 23.46 59.06 19.42
CA ALA A 258 22.42 58.70 20.39
C ALA A 258 21.07 58.35 19.73
N GLY A 259 21.04 57.25 18.96
CA GLY A 259 19.86 56.75 18.28
C GLY A 259 19.09 55.68 19.07
N ARG A 260 17.97 56.06 19.71
CA ARG A 260 17.09 55.17 20.51
C ARG A 260 16.79 53.81 19.85
N SER A 261 17.32 52.73 20.43
CA SER A 261 16.73 51.38 20.33
C SER A 261 16.45 50.84 21.72
N LYS A 262 15.17 50.52 22.01
CA LYS A 262 14.79 49.89 23.28
C LYS A 262 15.31 48.46 23.27
N ALA A 263 16.32 48.17 24.08
CA ALA A 263 16.79 46.81 24.29
C ALA A 263 15.65 45.95 24.88
N TYR A 264 15.32 44.85 24.20
CA TYR A 264 14.43 43.83 24.73
C TYR A 264 15.22 43.04 25.78
N THR A 265 14.99 43.33 27.05
CA THR A 265 15.59 42.60 28.18
C THR A 265 15.04 41.18 28.20
N GLY A 266 15.81 40.23 27.67
CA GLY A 266 15.45 38.81 27.52
C GLY A 266 15.40 38.03 28.83
N HIS A 267 14.55 38.45 29.76
CA HIS A 267 14.26 37.75 31.01
C HIS A 267 12.76 37.41 31.07
N GLY A 268 12.41 36.30 30.41
CA GLY A 268 11.18 35.59 30.73
C GLY A 268 11.29 34.90 32.10
N PRO A 269 10.17 34.56 32.76
CA PRO A 269 10.13 34.16 34.17
C PRO A 269 10.71 32.77 34.49
N PHE A 270 11.30 32.07 33.52
CA PHE A 270 11.95 30.78 33.71
C PHE A 270 13.47 30.95 33.66
N GLY A 271 14.03 31.53 34.71
CA GLY A 271 15.47 31.74 34.86
C GLY A 271 16.21 30.41 35.01
N ASN A 272 17.03 30.07 34.01
CA ASN A 272 17.94 28.92 34.06
C ASN A 272 19.36 29.43 33.75
N PRO A 273 20.22 29.69 34.77
CA PRO A 273 21.38 30.56 34.62
C PRO A 273 22.64 29.92 34.00
N PHE A 274 22.52 28.75 33.36
CA PHE A 274 23.67 27.96 32.89
C PHE A 274 23.89 27.94 31.37
N LEU A 275 23.09 28.66 30.58
CA LEU A 275 23.32 28.81 29.14
C LEU A 275 24.21 30.03 28.85
N ASN A 276 25.51 29.76 28.81
CA ASN A 276 26.63 30.68 28.66
C ASN A 276 26.48 31.77 27.59
N GLU A 277 26.73 33.02 28.02
CA GLU A 277 26.89 34.22 27.18
C GLU A 277 28.07 34.13 26.18
N LYS A 278 28.99 33.19 26.38
CA LYS A 278 30.08 32.87 25.43
C LYS A 278 29.65 32.06 24.21
N LEU A 279 28.42 31.56 24.14
CA LEU A 279 27.80 31.15 22.87
C LEU A 279 27.26 32.39 22.17
N GLY A 280 28.17 33.18 21.58
CA GLY A 280 27.80 34.30 20.71
C GLY A 280 26.78 33.82 19.68
N ILE A 281 25.67 34.55 19.52
CA ILE A 281 24.39 34.07 19.00
C ILE A 281 24.49 33.61 17.54
N THR A 282 25.00 32.39 17.34
CA THR A 282 24.86 31.64 16.10
C THR A 282 23.40 31.24 16.01
N ARG A 283 22.58 32.09 15.37
CA ARG A 283 21.23 31.72 14.93
C ARG A 283 21.34 30.30 14.35
N PRO A 284 20.56 29.31 14.82
CA PRO A 284 20.72 27.94 14.36
C PRO A 284 20.57 27.94 12.84
N LYS A 285 21.67 27.65 12.13
CA LYS A 285 21.78 27.83 10.66
C LYS A 285 20.78 26.95 9.88
N HIS A 286 20.16 25.99 10.57
CA HIS A 286 19.29 24.98 10.01
C HIS A 286 18.03 24.90 10.89
N PHE A 287 16.96 25.54 10.42
CA PHE A 287 15.63 25.35 11.01
C PHE A 287 15.15 23.93 10.67
N ALA A 288 14.71 23.16 11.67
CA ALA A 288 14.16 21.84 11.45
C ALA A 288 12.91 21.97 10.55
N GLN A 289 12.82 21.13 9.52
CA GLN A 289 11.67 21.20 8.61
C GLN A 289 10.41 20.71 9.34
N PRO A 290 9.38 21.55 9.54
CA PRO A 290 8.13 21.11 10.11
C PRO A 290 7.51 20.01 9.25
N ILE A 291 6.99 18.98 9.91
CA ILE A 291 6.46 17.77 9.28
C ILE A 291 4.95 17.78 9.46
N VAL A 292 4.19 17.50 8.41
CA VAL A 292 2.72 17.54 8.46
C VAL A 292 2.15 16.40 9.32
N PHE A 293 2.80 15.23 9.32
CA PHE A 293 2.38 14.02 10.03
C PHE A 293 3.49 13.56 10.99
N PHE A 294 3.12 13.38 12.26
CA PHE A 294 3.98 12.74 13.25
C PHE A 294 3.93 11.23 13.09
N ASP A 295 2.72 10.65 13.13
CA ASP A 295 2.49 9.23 12.94
C ASP A 295 1.90 8.92 11.57
N ILE A 296 2.80 8.66 10.62
CA ILE A 296 2.44 8.23 9.27
C ILE A 296 1.62 6.92 9.23
N GLN A 297 1.54 6.13 10.33
CA GLN A 297 0.66 4.96 10.39
C GLN A 297 -0.83 5.32 10.36
N CYS A 298 -1.22 6.58 10.63
CA CYS A 298 -2.60 7.05 10.42
C CYS A 298 -3.06 6.80 8.97
N LEU A 299 -2.14 6.83 7.98
CA LEU A 299 -2.42 6.54 6.58
C LEU A 299 -2.72 5.05 6.31
N ALA A 300 -2.12 4.12 7.07
CA ALA A 300 -2.46 2.70 7.00
C ALA A 300 -3.83 2.44 7.64
N ASN A 301 -4.11 3.06 8.80
CA ASN A 301 -5.43 2.98 9.44
C ASN A 301 -6.52 3.52 8.50
N PHE A 302 -6.28 4.67 7.86
CA PHE A 302 -7.16 5.25 6.85
C PHE A 302 -7.36 4.31 5.66
N GLY A 303 -6.28 3.75 5.08
CA GLY A 303 -6.37 2.81 3.96
C GLY A 303 -7.14 1.52 4.25
N ALA A 304 -7.27 1.16 5.52
CA ALA A 304 -8.03 0.00 5.98
C ALA A 304 -9.52 0.31 6.26
N ALA A 305 -9.90 1.59 6.35
CA ALA A 305 -11.23 2.05 6.75
C ALA A 305 -12.28 2.01 5.64
N ALA A 306 -13.55 2.12 6.04
CA ALA A 306 -14.71 2.09 5.15
C ALA A 306 -14.66 3.20 4.07
N VAL A 307 -14.28 4.42 4.46
CA VAL A 307 -14.13 5.57 3.56
C VAL A 307 -13.10 5.36 2.44
N ALA A 308 -12.07 4.53 2.68
CA ALA A 308 -11.01 4.26 1.72
C ALA A 308 -11.30 3.09 0.76
N ALA A 309 -12.43 2.39 0.93
CA ALA A 309 -12.73 1.17 0.18
C ALA A 309 -12.78 1.40 -1.35
N ASN A 310 -13.25 2.57 -1.80
CA ASN A 310 -13.41 2.90 -3.23
C ASN A 310 -12.30 3.81 -3.79
N LEU A 311 -11.24 4.08 -3.03
CA LEU A 311 -10.14 4.93 -3.48
C LEU A 311 -9.35 4.25 -4.61
N THR A 312 -9.42 4.85 -5.80
CA THR A 312 -8.70 4.40 -7.01
C THR A 312 -7.44 5.20 -7.25
N HIS A 313 -7.38 6.46 -6.81
CA HIS A 313 -6.24 7.35 -7.01
C HIS A 313 -5.75 7.93 -5.67
N LEU A 314 -4.48 7.66 -5.36
CA LEU A 314 -3.81 8.10 -4.15
C LEU A 314 -2.53 8.85 -4.50
N ARG A 315 -2.41 10.11 -4.08
CA ARG A 315 -1.17 10.88 -4.12
C ARG A 315 -0.74 11.22 -2.70
N LEU A 316 0.43 10.76 -2.27
CA LEU A 316 1.01 11.00 -0.95
C LEU A 316 2.45 11.49 -1.11
N ARG A 317 2.64 12.81 -1.26
CA ARG A 317 3.97 13.41 -1.41
C ARG A 317 4.41 14.04 -0.08
N VAL A 318 4.99 13.24 0.82
CA VAL A 318 5.49 13.68 2.13
C VAL A 318 7.02 13.51 2.17
N PRO A 319 7.79 14.61 1.98
CA PRO A 319 9.25 14.54 1.88
C PRO A 319 9.91 13.86 3.08
N SER A 320 10.96 13.07 2.81
CA SER A 320 11.80 12.41 3.84
C SER A 320 11.08 11.38 4.73
N ARG A 321 9.81 11.03 4.46
CA ARG A 321 9.10 9.92 5.11
C ARG A 321 9.17 8.65 4.26
N ASP A 322 9.21 7.49 4.92
CA ASP A 322 9.11 6.16 4.29
C ASP A 322 7.63 5.74 4.26
N LEU A 323 6.90 6.25 3.27
CA LEU A 323 5.49 5.90 3.09
C LEU A 323 5.31 4.50 2.46
N ALA A 324 6.29 4.02 1.69
CA ALA A 324 6.22 2.68 1.09
C ALA A 324 6.11 1.60 2.18
N ARG A 325 6.88 1.73 3.27
CA ARG A 325 6.79 0.82 4.43
C ARG A 325 5.43 0.83 5.12
N VAL A 326 4.78 1.99 5.22
CA VAL A 326 3.42 2.13 5.78
C VAL A 326 2.38 1.45 4.88
N LEU A 327 2.49 1.69 3.58
CA LEU A 327 1.56 1.15 2.58
C LEU A 327 1.64 -0.38 2.45
N ILE A 328 2.71 -1.03 2.91
CA ILE A 328 2.83 -2.50 2.97
C ILE A 328 2.50 -3.11 4.33
N MET A 329 1.99 -2.32 5.28
CA MET A 329 1.57 -2.86 6.58
C MET A 329 0.30 -3.71 6.43
N PRO A 330 0.18 -4.84 7.17
CA PRO A 330 -1.08 -5.55 7.24
C PRO A 330 -2.14 -4.64 7.89
N PRO A 331 -3.40 -4.66 7.42
CA PRO A 331 -4.48 -3.90 8.06
C PRO A 331 -4.62 -4.26 9.55
N PRO A 332 -4.97 -3.30 10.43
CA PRO A 332 -5.31 -3.57 11.82
C PRO A 332 -6.37 -4.66 11.97
N ARG A 333 -6.34 -5.44 13.05
CA ARG A 333 -7.39 -6.44 13.34
C ARG A 333 -8.74 -5.74 13.51
N GLY A 334 -9.79 -6.28 12.88
CA GLY A 334 -11.12 -5.66 12.87
C GLY A 334 -11.30 -4.55 11.85
N SER A 335 -10.32 -4.31 10.96
CA SER A 335 -10.48 -3.38 9.84
C SER A 335 -11.61 -3.77 8.89
N TYR A 336 -12.22 -2.77 8.26
CA TYR A 336 -13.26 -2.97 7.24
C TYR A 336 -12.72 -3.70 6.00
N ASN A 337 -11.51 -3.34 5.56
CA ASN A 337 -10.85 -3.98 4.41
C ASN A 337 -9.76 -4.97 4.84
N GLN A 338 -9.66 -6.11 4.14
CA GLN A 338 -8.58 -7.10 4.30
C GLN A 338 -7.26 -6.68 3.64
N ALA A 339 -7.26 -5.58 2.88
CA ALA A 339 -6.08 -4.96 2.28
C ALA A 339 -6.21 -3.44 2.35
N LEU A 340 -5.09 -2.71 2.45
CA LEU A 340 -5.10 -1.26 2.36
C LEU A 340 -5.46 -0.83 0.93
N PHE A 341 -6.37 0.14 0.77
CA PHE A 341 -6.83 0.70 -0.52
C PHE A 341 -7.10 -0.39 -1.59
N PRO A 342 -8.14 -1.23 -1.42
CA PRO A 342 -8.33 -2.44 -2.23
C PRO A 342 -8.57 -2.18 -3.72
N GLU A 343 -9.10 -0.99 -4.08
CA GLU A 343 -9.40 -0.58 -5.45
C GLU A 343 -8.31 0.33 -6.09
N LEU A 344 -7.14 0.44 -5.47
CA LEU A 344 -6.09 1.36 -5.90
C LEU A 344 -5.51 1.03 -7.28
N ARG A 345 -5.60 2.00 -8.20
CA ARG A 345 -5.10 1.94 -9.60
C ARG A 345 -3.98 2.94 -9.87
N TYR A 346 -3.96 4.08 -9.19
CA TYR A 346 -2.94 5.12 -9.32
C TYR A 346 -2.31 5.41 -7.97
N LEU A 347 -0.98 5.29 -7.86
CA LEU A 347 -0.22 5.63 -6.67
C LEU A 347 0.92 6.59 -7.01
N ASP A 348 0.95 7.73 -6.34
CA ASP A 348 2.02 8.74 -6.45
C ASP A 348 2.62 9.00 -5.07
N ILE A 349 3.75 8.34 -4.80
CA ILE A 349 4.54 8.49 -3.57
C ILE A 349 5.85 9.23 -3.84
N SER A 350 5.82 10.17 -4.79
CA SER A 350 6.95 11.04 -5.11
C SER A 350 7.44 11.80 -3.86
N THR A 351 8.72 12.16 -3.83
CA THR A 351 9.47 12.79 -2.72
C THR A 351 9.61 11.98 -1.43
N THR A 352 8.98 10.82 -1.31
CA THR A 352 9.17 9.88 -0.19
C THR A 352 10.47 9.10 -0.33
N ASN A 353 10.92 8.43 0.75
CA ASN A 353 12.06 7.52 0.68
C ASN A 353 11.61 6.12 0.27
N VAL A 354 11.81 5.76 -1.00
CA VAL A 354 11.61 4.41 -1.55
C VAL A 354 12.92 3.95 -2.17
N ARG A 355 13.27 2.67 -1.99
CA ARG A 355 14.44 2.02 -2.58
C ARG A 355 14.01 0.85 -3.47
N LEU A 356 14.86 0.46 -4.42
CA LEU A 356 14.71 -0.78 -5.18
C LEU A 356 15.09 -1.98 -4.29
N ASP A 357 14.18 -2.35 -3.39
CA ASP A 357 14.36 -3.45 -2.44
C ASP A 357 13.07 -4.26 -2.23
N THR A 358 13.05 -5.09 -1.18
CA THR A 358 11.91 -5.92 -0.81
C THR A 358 10.64 -5.11 -0.48
N THR A 359 10.76 -3.83 -0.14
CA THR A 359 9.64 -2.91 0.13
C THR A 359 8.86 -2.63 -1.15
N LEU A 360 9.54 -2.31 -2.24
CA LEU A 360 8.88 -2.10 -3.55
C LEU A 360 8.24 -3.38 -4.05
N SER A 361 8.92 -4.52 -3.91
CA SER A 361 8.35 -5.83 -4.29
C SER A 361 7.11 -6.17 -3.44
N ALA A 362 7.12 -5.89 -2.13
CA ALA A 362 5.97 -6.06 -1.25
C ALA A 362 4.80 -5.15 -1.63
N LEU A 363 5.08 -3.89 -2.00
CA LEU A 363 4.09 -2.91 -2.45
C LEU A 363 3.38 -3.39 -3.72
N LEU A 364 4.15 -3.80 -4.74
CA LEU A 364 3.60 -4.32 -6.00
C LEU A 364 2.84 -5.65 -5.81
N LYS A 365 3.26 -6.49 -4.86
CA LYS A 365 2.54 -7.72 -4.48
C LYS A 365 1.19 -7.42 -3.81
N GLN A 366 1.10 -6.34 -3.04
CA GLN A 366 -0.12 -5.94 -2.32
C GLN A 366 -1.14 -5.24 -3.24
N TYR A 367 -0.71 -4.22 -3.99
CA TYR A 367 -1.59 -3.41 -4.83
C TYR A 367 -1.81 -4.03 -6.22
N SER A 368 -2.52 -5.15 -6.25
CA SER A 368 -2.69 -5.93 -7.50
C SER A 368 -3.51 -5.27 -8.61
N LYS A 369 -4.22 -4.18 -8.32
CA LYS A 369 -4.96 -3.38 -9.30
C LYS A 369 -4.18 -2.15 -9.77
N LEU A 370 -2.93 -1.98 -9.34
CA LEU A 370 -2.13 -0.80 -9.63
C LEU A 370 -1.73 -0.74 -11.11
N GLU A 371 -2.25 0.26 -11.82
CA GLU A 371 -1.99 0.54 -13.22
C GLU A 371 -0.87 1.60 -13.39
N HIS A 372 -0.79 2.56 -12.47
CA HIS A 372 0.14 3.70 -12.55
C HIS A 372 0.90 3.90 -11.23
N LEU A 373 2.23 3.93 -11.29
CA LEU A 373 3.10 4.18 -10.14
C LEU A 373 4.06 5.36 -10.40
N VAL A 374 4.01 6.39 -9.57
CA VAL A 374 4.87 7.59 -9.66
C VAL A 374 5.80 7.67 -8.45
N LEU A 375 7.11 7.60 -8.74
CA LEU A 375 8.24 7.53 -7.81
C LEU A 375 9.23 8.68 -8.07
N ASP A 376 8.73 9.89 -8.34
CA ASP A 376 9.61 11.00 -8.67
C ASP A 376 10.38 11.49 -7.44
N ARG A 377 11.69 11.64 -7.59
CA ARG A 377 12.60 12.13 -6.53
C ARG A 377 12.55 11.29 -5.25
N VAL A 378 12.17 10.02 -5.36
CA VAL A 378 12.49 9.01 -4.35
C VAL A 378 13.94 8.54 -4.59
N ASN A 379 14.59 8.03 -3.55
CA ASN A 379 15.97 7.54 -3.61
C ASN A 379 16.02 6.08 -4.13
N LEU A 380 15.40 5.84 -5.30
CA LEU A 380 15.10 4.49 -5.81
C LEU A 380 16.38 3.70 -6.08
N PHE A 381 17.33 4.34 -6.75
CA PHE A 381 18.61 3.75 -7.18
C PHE A 381 19.77 4.16 -6.26
N GLY A 382 19.50 4.98 -5.25
CA GLY A 382 20.49 5.51 -4.32
C GLY A 382 21.63 6.26 -5.00
N PHE A 383 22.77 6.37 -4.31
CA PHE A 383 23.96 7.01 -4.88
C PHE A 383 24.55 6.23 -6.08
N THR A 384 24.19 4.96 -6.25
CA THR A 384 24.64 4.08 -7.33
C THR A 384 23.98 4.33 -8.68
N ALA A 385 22.95 5.18 -8.77
CA ALA A 385 22.22 5.47 -10.00
C ALA A 385 23.11 5.81 -11.22
N ARG A 386 24.22 6.54 -11.01
CA ARG A 386 25.12 6.97 -12.10
C ARG A 386 25.98 5.86 -12.69
N GLU A 387 26.31 4.86 -11.88
CA GLU A 387 27.23 3.77 -12.23
C GLU A 387 26.44 2.53 -12.65
N LYS A 388 25.44 2.15 -11.86
CA LYS A 388 24.64 0.94 -11.99
C LYS A 388 23.24 1.17 -12.55
N GLY A 389 22.89 2.38 -12.98
CA GLY A 389 21.53 2.71 -13.43
C GLY A 389 20.97 1.81 -14.53
N LEU A 390 21.82 1.26 -15.40
CA LEU A 390 21.42 0.27 -16.41
C LEU A 390 21.00 -1.07 -15.78
N GLU A 391 21.83 -1.63 -14.90
CA GLU A 391 21.54 -2.85 -14.12
C GLU A 391 20.25 -2.65 -13.30
N LEU A 392 20.14 -1.52 -12.60
CA LEU A 392 19.01 -1.20 -11.73
C LEU A 392 17.70 -0.95 -12.51
N CYS A 393 17.76 -0.48 -13.76
CA CYS A 393 16.58 -0.39 -14.62
C CYS A 393 16.12 -1.78 -15.08
N ASN A 394 17.04 -2.67 -15.44
CA ASN A 394 16.73 -4.06 -15.74
C ASN A 394 16.10 -4.76 -14.51
N ASP A 395 16.76 -4.67 -13.35
CA ASP A 395 16.23 -5.18 -12.07
C ASP A 395 14.84 -4.64 -11.77
N LEU A 396 14.58 -3.34 -12.00
CA LEU A 396 13.27 -2.73 -11.79
C LEU A 396 12.19 -3.36 -12.69
N GLY A 397 12.48 -3.54 -13.99
CA GLY A 397 11.57 -4.22 -14.92
C GLY A 397 11.29 -5.66 -14.48
N MET A 398 12.34 -6.40 -14.11
CA MET A 398 12.25 -7.77 -13.63
C MET A 398 11.47 -7.88 -12.29
N VAL A 399 11.65 -6.94 -11.36
CA VAL A 399 10.98 -6.90 -10.05
C VAL A 399 9.48 -6.68 -10.20
N ILE A 400 9.04 -5.79 -11.11
CA ILE A 400 7.61 -5.54 -11.32
C ILE A 400 6.90 -6.79 -11.82
N VAL A 401 7.47 -7.48 -12.80
CA VAL A 401 6.88 -8.71 -13.32
C VAL A 401 6.94 -9.81 -12.25
N ASN A 402 8.08 -10.03 -11.60
CA ASN A 402 8.21 -11.06 -10.55
C ASN A 402 7.33 -10.84 -9.32
N ALA A 403 6.80 -9.63 -9.07
CA ALA A 403 5.82 -9.41 -8.01
C ALA A 403 4.61 -10.38 -8.15
N GLY A 404 4.13 -10.63 -9.37
CA GLY A 404 3.10 -11.63 -9.65
C GLY A 404 3.52 -13.05 -9.24
N LEU A 405 4.74 -13.47 -9.58
CA LEU A 405 5.29 -14.77 -9.17
C LEU A 405 5.41 -14.92 -7.65
N THR A 406 5.77 -13.86 -6.92
CA THR A 406 5.76 -13.90 -5.45
C THR A 406 4.33 -14.01 -4.88
N ARG A 407 3.35 -13.38 -5.54
CA ARG A 407 1.95 -13.37 -5.14
C ARG A 407 1.28 -14.74 -5.27
N SER A 408 1.52 -15.48 -6.36
CA SER A 408 0.97 -16.84 -6.49
C SER A 408 1.60 -17.82 -5.51
N LYS A 409 2.93 -17.76 -5.31
CA LYS A 409 3.63 -18.58 -4.30
C LYS A 409 3.12 -18.31 -2.89
N GLU A 410 2.88 -17.05 -2.56
CA GLU A 410 2.30 -16.65 -1.28
C GLU A 410 0.86 -17.16 -1.13
N LYS A 411 0.04 -17.09 -2.19
CA LYS A 411 -1.33 -17.61 -2.18
C LYS A 411 -1.38 -19.14 -2.07
N GLU A 412 -0.52 -19.87 -2.80
CA GLU A 412 -0.33 -21.34 -2.66
C GLU A 412 0.10 -21.70 -1.22
N ARG A 413 1.02 -20.92 -0.63
CA ARG A 413 1.45 -21.08 0.78
C ARG A 413 0.33 -20.85 1.79
N GLN A 414 -0.48 -19.80 1.60
CA GLN A 414 -1.63 -19.50 2.46
C GLN A 414 -2.68 -20.61 2.40
N ILE A 415 -3.02 -21.05 1.18
CA ILE A 415 -3.96 -22.13 0.94
C ILE A 415 -3.47 -23.44 1.59
N ALA A 416 -2.20 -23.82 1.40
CA ALA A 416 -1.64 -25.02 2.02
C ALA A 416 -1.58 -24.92 3.57
N ALA A 417 -1.28 -23.75 4.12
CA ALA A 417 -1.31 -23.54 5.58
C ALA A 417 -2.73 -23.70 6.15
N TRP A 418 -3.76 -23.27 5.42
CA TRP A 418 -5.15 -23.49 5.79
C TRP A 418 -5.58 -24.95 5.65
N GLU A 419 -5.18 -25.67 4.59
CA GLU A 419 -5.43 -27.12 4.49
C GLU A 419 -4.81 -27.90 5.67
N VAL A 420 -3.66 -27.46 6.18
CA VAL A 420 -3.06 -28.02 7.40
C VAL A 420 -3.91 -27.69 8.62
N ALA A 421 -4.30 -26.42 8.81
CA ALA A 421 -5.14 -26.00 9.95
C ALA A 421 -6.53 -26.67 9.96
N GLU A 422 -7.12 -26.89 8.79
CA GLU A 422 -8.41 -27.58 8.63
C GLU A 422 -8.29 -29.06 9.02
N ARG A 423 -7.22 -29.74 8.60
CA ARG A 423 -6.93 -31.13 8.99
C ARG A 423 -6.59 -31.27 10.48
N VAL A 424 -5.96 -30.27 11.09
CA VAL A 424 -5.78 -30.21 12.55
C VAL A 424 -7.14 -30.15 13.25
N ARG A 425 -8.02 -29.22 12.84
CA ARG A 425 -9.37 -29.08 13.42
C ARG A 425 -10.20 -30.37 13.29
N MET A 426 -10.13 -31.04 12.14
CA MET A 426 -10.80 -32.34 11.93
C MET A 426 -10.21 -33.46 12.82
N ALA A 427 -8.88 -33.51 12.99
CA ALA A 427 -8.23 -34.47 13.88
C ALA A 427 -8.59 -34.23 15.35
N GLU A 428 -8.63 -32.96 15.78
CA GLU A 428 -9.03 -32.55 17.14
C GLU A 428 -10.50 -32.92 17.42
N ALA A 429 -11.42 -32.59 16.50
CA ALA A 429 -12.84 -32.95 16.62
C ALA A 429 -13.05 -34.48 16.63
N THR A 430 -12.30 -35.23 15.83
CA THR A 430 -12.37 -36.70 15.84
C THR A 430 -11.84 -37.28 17.16
N ALA A 431 -10.76 -36.72 17.70
CA ALA A 431 -10.20 -37.12 18.99
C ALA A 431 -11.09 -36.70 20.18
N GLU A 432 -11.87 -35.63 20.05
CA GLU A 432 -12.89 -35.24 21.02
C GLU A 432 -14.13 -36.15 20.98
N ALA A 433 -14.66 -36.44 19.79
CA ALA A 433 -15.75 -37.39 19.63
C ALA A 433 -15.37 -38.79 20.16
N ALA A 434 -14.14 -39.26 19.88
CA ALA A 434 -13.63 -40.52 20.43
C ALA A 434 -13.60 -40.52 21.98
N ARG A 435 -13.17 -39.41 22.60
CA ARG A 435 -13.18 -39.25 24.06
C ARG A 435 -14.59 -39.20 24.64
N GLN A 436 -15.55 -38.57 23.96
CA GLN A 436 -16.95 -38.54 24.39
C GLN A 436 -17.59 -39.94 24.32
N VAL A 437 -17.30 -40.73 23.27
CA VAL A 437 -17.74 -42.12 23.17
C VAL A 437 -17.11 -42.98 24.27
N GLU A 438 -15.83 -42.80 24.57
CA GLU A 438 -15.15 -43.53 25.67
C GLU A 438 -15.75 -43.19 27.05
N VAL A 439 -16.08 -41.93 27.31
CA VAL A 439 -16.76 -41.51 28.55
C VAL A 439 -18.17 -42.11 28.63
N GLY A 440 -18.97 -42.01 27.56
CA GLY A 440 -20.32 -42.58 27.53
C GLY A 440 -20.35 -44.10 27.64
N GLN A 441 -19.32 -44.81 27.17
CA GLN A 441 -19.16 -46.24 27.41
C GLN A 441 -18.87 -46.55 28.88
N ARG A 442 -17.98 -45.80 29.54
CA ARG A 442 -17.71 -45.96 30.97
C ARG A 442 -18.95 -45.69 31.83
N GLU A 443 -19.72 -44.65 31.52
CA GLU A 443 -20.98 -44.35 32.24
C GLU A 443 -22.04 -45.44 32.05
N GLN A 444 -22.08 -46.11 30.88
CA GLN A 444 -22.95 -47.26 30.64
C GLN A 444 -22.48 -48.52 31.38
N ASP A 445 -21.17 -48.80 31.37
CA ASP A 445 -20.59 -49.91 32.13
C ASP A 445 -20.82 -49.72 33.65
N GLU A 446 -20.70 -48.49 34.18
CA GLU A 446 -21.00 -48.16 35.58
C GLU A 446 -22.49 -48.38 35.92
N HIS A 447 -23.43 -47.96 35.06
CA HIS A 447 -24.87 -48.20 35.29
C HIS A 447 -25.30 -49.67 35.11
N GLN A 448 -24.54 -50.47 34.36
CA GLN A 448 -24.80 -51.92 34.24
C GLN A 448 -24.12 -52.73 35.35
N GLY A 449 -23.25 -52.11 36.15
CA GLY A 449 -22.52 -52.67 37.29
C GLY A 449 -23.32 -52.89 38.57
N ASP A 450 -24.58 -52.44 38.66
CA ASP A 450 -25.47 -52.58 39.84
C ASP A 450 -25.90 -54.05 40.17
N ARG A 451 -25.18 -55.02 39.62
CA ARG A 451 -25.23 -56.46 39.94
C ARG A 451 -23.86 -57.13 40.14
N GLU A 452 -22.75 -56.38 40.08
CA GLU A 452 -21.45 -56.91 40.51
C GLU A 452 -21.39 -57.00 42.04
N THR A 453 -20.90 -58.14 42.52
CA THR A 453 -20.75 -58.37 43.96
C THR A 453 -19.58 -57.55 44.51
N GLU A 454 -19.64 -57.11 45.77
CA GLU A 454 -18.58 -56.32 46.45
C GLU A 454 -17.22 -57.05 46.55
N GLU A 455 -17.20 -58.33 46.17
CA GLU A 455 -16.01 -59.17 46.03
C GLU A 455 -15.36 -59.04 44.62
N ASP A 456 -16.17 -58.95 43.56
CA ASP A 456 -15.71 -58.68 42.19
C ASP A 456 -15.13 -57.28 42.05
N ARG A 457 -15.77 -56.29 42.68
CA ARG A 457 -15.30 -54.88 42.70
C ARG A 457 -13.87 -54.78 43.26
N ARG A 458 -13.61 -55.47 44.38
CA ARG A 458 -12.25 -55.56 44.97
C ARG A 458 -11.28 -56.37 44.12
N ALA A 459 -11.73 -57.41 43.41
CA ALA A 459 -10.88 -58.17 42.51
C ALA A 459 -10.45 -57.34 41.28
N ARG A 460 -11.34 -56.53 40.70
CA ARG A 460 -11.03 -55.63 39.57
C ARG A 460 -10.12 -54.48 40.02
N GLU A 461 -10.40 -53.83 41.15
CA GLU A 461 -9.53 -52.80 41.74
C GLU A 461 -8.10 -53.32 41.98
N ALA A 462 -7.94 -54.53 42.52
CA ALA A 462 -6.65 -55.16 42.73
C ALA A 462 -5.91 -55.48 41.41
N GLN A 463 -6.62 -55.90 40.36
CA GLN A 463 -6.01 -56.11 39.03
C GLN A 463 -5.57 -54.80 38.38
N GLU A 464 -6.36 -53.73 38.49
CA GLU A 464 -5.98 -52.41 37.99
C GLU A 464 -4.78 -51.82 38.75
N GLU A 465 -4.70 -52.01 40.07
CA GLU A 465 -3.54 -51.56 40.85
C GLU A 465 -2.27 -52.37 40.49
N ILE A 466 -2.39 -53.68 40.27
CA ILE A 466 -1.29 -54.50 39.72
C ILE A 466 -0.88 -53.99 38.35
N GLN A 467 -1.82 -53.65 37.47
CA GLN A 467 -1.54 -53.17 36.11
C GLN A 467 -0.88 -51.79 36.10
N ARG A 468 -1.34 -50.84 36.94
CA ARG A 468 -0.67 -49.54 37.15
C ARG A 468 0.74 -49.72 37.72
N ASN A 469 0.95 -50.63 38.66
CA ASN A 469 2.30 -50.95 39.16
C ASN A 469 3.19 -51.56 38.08
N LEU A 470 2.64 -52.42 37.21
CA LEU A 470 3.36 -52.99 36.05
C LEU A 470 3.76 -51.90 35.04
N GLU A 471 2.91 -50.91 34.81
CA GLU A 471 3.18 -49.78 33.91
C GLU A 471 4.18 -48.76 34.50
N LEU A 472 4.11 -48.50 35.82
CA LEU A 472 5.13 -47.77 36.58
C LEU A 472 6.48 -48.51 36.62
N MET A 473 6.48 -49.84 36.68
CA MET A 473 7.71 -50.64 36.57
C MET A 473 8.28 -50.67 35.14
N ARG A 474 7.43 -50.56 34.11
CA ARG A 474 7.88 -50.41 32.71
C ARG A 474 8.48 -49.04 32.45
N SER A 475 7.85 -47.95 32.92
CA SER A 475 8.37 -46.58 32.74
C SER A 475 9.69 -46.35 33.46
N ARG A 476 9.93 -47.01 34.61
CA ARG A 476 11.19 -46.93 35.36
C ARG A 476 12.38 -47.70 34.77
N ARG A 477 12.18 -48.60 33.78
CA ARG A 477 13.26 -49.48 33.28
C ARG A 477 13.96 -49.00 32.00
N GLY A 478 13.70 -47.76 31.58
CA GLY A 478 14.10 -47.22 30.26
C GLY A 478 15.13 -46.08 30.24
N HIS A 479 15.96 -45.88 31.27
CA HIS A 479 16.92 -44.76 31.26
C HIS A 479 18.30 -45.07 31.89
N ARG A 480 19.10 -45.90 31.20
CA ARG A 480 20.58 -45.94 31.35
C ARG A 480 21.25 -46.22 30.00
N SER A 481 21.76 -45.16 29.38
CA SER A 481 22.96 -45.15 28.51
C SER A 481 23.24 -43.72 28.07
N ALA A 482 24.07 -43.02 28.85
CA ALA A 482 24.75 -41.82 28.39
C ALA A 482 26.16 -42.22 27.94
N ALA A 483 26.51 -42.03 26.67
CA ALA A 483 27.87 -41.78 26.17
C ALA A 483 27.84 -41.43 24.68
N HIS A 484 28.80 -40.62 24.23
CA HIS A 484 29.09 -40.27 22.83
C HIS A 484 28.05 -39.44 22.05
N SER A 485 27.77 -38.23 22.58
CA SER A 485 27.54 -37.09 21.69
C SER A 485 28.90 -36.49 21.28
N THR A 486 29.34 -36.76 20.05
CA THR A 486 30.47 -36.03 19.45
C THR A 486 29.95 -34.73 18.84
N PHE A 487 30.43 -33.60 19.37
CA PHE A 487 30.11 -32.27 18.86
C PHE A 487 30.45 -32.15 17.37
N SER A 488 29.49 -31.71 16.56
CA SER A 488 29.74 -31.15 15.23
C SER A 488 29.34 -29.68 15.24
N LEU A 489 30.32 -28.81 15.52
CA LEU A 489 30.19 -27.37 15.37
C LEU A 489 30.20 -27.01 13.87
N ARG A 490 29.03 -27.08 13.23
CA ARG A 490 28.71 -26.25 12.06
C ARG A 490 27.56 -25.30 12.38
N GLU A 491 27.97 -24.22 13.01
CA GLU A 491 27.23 -22.98 13.18
C GLU A 491 26.55 -22.57 11.87
N ARG A 492 25.21 -22.65 11.84
CA ARG A 492 24.37 -21.99 10.84
C ARG A 492 23.59 -20.87 11.51
N ARG A 493 23.77 -19.66 10.97
CA ARG A 493 23.26 -18.40 11.51
C ARG A 493 21.75 -18.43 11.78
N ARG A 494 21.35 -17.86 12.92
CA ARG A 494 19.96 -17.45 13.17
C ARG A 494 19.57 -16.34 12.20
N ALA A 495 18.36 -16.42 11.65
CA ALA A 495 17.66 -15.29 11.05
C ALA A 495 16.14 -15.43 11.25
N GLY A 496 15.51 -14.41 11.84
CA GLY A 496 14.11 -14.04 11.61
C GLY A 496 13.00 -15.03 12.05
N THR A 497 12.72 -15.09 13.35
CA THR A 497 11.52 -15.77 13.89
C THR A 497 10.27 -14.88 13.77
N SER A 498 9.22 -15.31 13.06
CA SER A 498 7.82 -14.87 13.31
C SER A 498 6.78 -15.65 12.48
N ALA A 499 6.47 -16.91 12.87
CA ALA A 499 5.20 -17.64 12.64
C ALA A 499 5.38 -19.17 12.83
N SER A 500 5.76 -19.62 14.03
CA SER A 500 5.96 -21.06 14.30
C SER A 500 5.77 -21.44 15.77
N THR A 501 4.83 -20.80 16.47
CA THR A 501 4.55 -21.03 17.90
C THR A 501 3.29 -21.85 18.18
N ALA A 502 2.65 -22.41 17.15
CA ALA A 502 1.51 -23.33 17.29
C ALA A 502 1.90 -24.82 17.21
N SER A 503 3.13 -25.15 16.80
CA SER A 503 3.51 -26.52 16.40
C SER A 503 4.29 -27.33 17.44
N SER A 504 4.64 -26.77 18.60
CA SER A 504 5.45 -27.47 19.62
C SER A 504 4.65 -28.37 20.56
N SER A 505 3.32 -28.25 20.60
CA SER A 505 2.44 -29.03 21.48
C SER A 505 1.67 -30.15 20.76
N ALA A 506 1.60 -30.11 19.42
CA ALA A 506 0.70 -30.94 18.61
C ALA A 506 1.34 -32.24 18.06
N ASN A 507 2.52 -32.63 18.55
CA ASN A 507 3.41 -33.58 17.86
C ASN A 507 2.94 -35.05 17.78
N ASN A 508 1.80 -35.43 18.37
CA ASN A 508 1.33 -36.82 18.41
C ASN A 508 -0.10 -37.05 17.87
N LEU A 509 -0.80 -36.02 17.37
CA LEU A 509 -2.12 -36.21 16.74
C LEU A 509 -1.95 -36.78 15.32
N PRO A 510 -2.54 -37.95 15.00
CA PRO A 510 -2.47 -38.52 13.66
C PRO A 510 -3.33 -37.70 12.69
N LEU A 511 -2.70 -36.77 11.97
CA LEU A 511 -3.40 -35.94 10.98
C LEU A 511 -3.93 -36.80 9.82
N PRO A 512 -5.15 -36.54 9.33
CA PRO A 512 -5.67 -37.21 8.14
C PRO A 512 -4.78 -36.95 6.91
N PRO A 513 -4.75 -37.87 5.92
CA PRO A 513 -3.94 -37.75 4.72
C PRO A 513 -4.29 -36.48 3.93
N GLN A 514 -3.32 -35.95 3.19
CA GLN A 514 -3.54 -34.80 2.32
C GLN A 514 -4.26 -35.24 1.04
N ASP A 515 -5.59 -35.18 1.08
CA ASP A 515 -6.44 -35.54 -0.07
C ASP A 515 -6.61 -34.40 -1.09
N LYS A 516 -6.20 -33.17 -0.74
CA LYS A 516 -6.32 -31.95 -1.56
C LYS A 516 -4.96 -31.40 -2.00
N LEU A 517 -4.87 -30.90 -3.23
CA LEU A 517 -3.68 -30.25 -3.78
C LEU A 517 -4.09 -29.12 -4.71
N TYR A 518 -4.01 -27.89 -4.22
CA TYR A 518 -4.35 -26.69 -4.97
C TYR A 518 -3.10 -25.99 -5.52
N MET A 519 -3.12 -25.61 -6.79
CA MET A 519 -2.05 -24.88 -7.48
C MET A 519 -2.54 -23.53 -7.97
N VAL A 520 -1.72 -22.48 -7.88
CA VAL A 520 -2.12 -21.11 -8.26
C VAL A 520 -1.18 -20.55 -9.32
N LEU A 521 -1.72 -20.20 -10.49
CA LEU A 521 -0.97 -19.56 -11.56
C LEU A 521 -0.59 -18.11 -11.18
N PRO A 522 0.62 -17.62 -11.56
CA PRO A 522 1.03 -16.23 -11.33
C PRO A 522 0.12 -15.26 -12.10
N PRO A 523 -0.35 -14.15 -11.51
CA PRO A 523 -0.98 -13.09 -12.29
C PRO A 523 0.07 -12.40 -13.17
N LEU A 524 -0.37 -11.93 -14.34
CA LEU A 524 0.40 -10.98 -15.13
C LEU A 524 0.46 -9.61 -14.40
N PRO A 525 1.51 -8.81 -14.66
CA PRO A 525 1.59 -7.45 -14.11
C PRO A 525 0.44 -6.57 -14.65
N THR A 526 -0.19 -5.82 -13.76
CA THR A 526 -1.24 -4.83 -14.11
C THR A 526 -0.70 -3.43 -14.37
N LEU A 527 0.59 -3.21 -14.07
CA LEU A 527 1.23 -1.90 -14.12
C LEU A 527 1.48 -1.45 -15.56
N LYS A 528 0.63 -0.55 -16.06
CA LYS A 528 0.74 0.08 -17.38
C LYS A 528 1.85 1.12 -17.44
N THR A 529 2.18 1.79 -16.33
CA THR A 529 3.20 2.86 -16.33
C THR A 529 3.96 2.94 -15.02
N ILE A 530 5.26 3.20 -15.08
CA ILE A 530 6.09 3.56 -13.93
C ILE A 530 6.93 4.81 -14.22
N CYS A 531 6.97 5.72 -13.26
CA CYS A 531 7.62 7.03 -13.41
C CYS A 531 8.68 7.24 -12.34
N ILE A 532 9.91 7.64 -12.71
CA ILE A 532 11.07 7.74 -11.80
C ILE A 532 11.88 9.05 -11.97
N GLY A 533 11.25 10.12 -12.44
CA GLY A 533 11.94 11.23 -13.11
C GLY A 533 12.88 12.07 -12.25
N GLY A 534 12.98 11.79 -10.94
CA GLY A 534 14.01 12.38 -10.09
C GLY A 534 15.42 11.85 -10.34
N GLU A 535 15.60 10.58 -10.75
CA GLU A 535 16.93 9.97 -10.87
C GLU A 535 17.60 10.34 -12.21
N ALA A 536 16.82 10.34 -13.29
CA ALA A 536 17.33 10.54 -14.66
C ALA A 536 17.56 12.01 -15.06
N HIS A 537 17.11 13.00 -14.26
CA HIS A 537 17.10 14.42 -14.66
C HIS A 537 18.46 15.07 -14.95
N THR A 538 19.57 14.42 -14.56
CA THR A 538 20.94 14.89 -14.86
C THR A 538 21.63 14.11 -15.98
N LEU A 539 20.94 13.13 -16.59
CA LEU A 539 21.49 12.26 -17.61
C LEU A 539 21.24 12.81 -19.02
N PRO A 540 22.17 12.60 -19.97
CA PRO A 540 21.93 12.91 -21.37
C PRO A 540 20.89 11.95 -21.97
N ALA A 541 20.13 12.42 -22.95
CA ALA A 541 18.98 11.69 -23.52
C ALA A 541 19.34 10.29 -24.07
N ASN A 542 20.57 10.07 -24.55
CA ASN A 542 21.03 8.76 -24.99
C ASN A 542 21.17 7.75 -23.84
N LYS A 543 21.63 8.17 -22.65
CA LYS A 543 21.64 7.30 -21.46
C LYS A 543 20.23 7.03 -20.95
N VAL A 544 19.33 8.00 -21.08
CA VAL A 544 17.91 7.83 -20.74
C VAL A 544 17.25 6.77 -21.64
N ALA A 545 17.50 6.81 -22.96
CA ALA A 545 17.04 5.78 -23.87
C ALA A 545 17.62 4.38 -23.52
N GLN A 546 18.90 4.30 -23.15
CA GLN A 546 19.51 3.04 -22.69
C GLN A 546 18.87 2.52 -21.38
N TRP A 547 18.46 3.41 -20.46
CA TRP A 547 17.71 3.01 -19.26
C TRP A 547 16.34 2.44 -19.62
N GLU A 548 15.64 3.03 -20.59
CA GLU A 548 14.38 2.51 -21.13
C GLU A 548 14.57 1.14 -21.79
N ASP A 549 15.54 0.99 -22.71
CA ASP A 549 15.86 -0.29 -23.36
C ASP A 549 16.19 -1.39 -22.32
N GLN A 550 16.95 -1.08 -21.26
CA GLN A 550 17.27 -2.04 -20.19
C GLN A 550 16.08 -2.39 -19.30
N PHE A 551 15.22 -1.43 -18.97
CA PHE A 551 13.97 -1.70 -18.24
C PHE A 551 13.08 -2.69 -19.01
N HIS A 552 12.94 -2.50 -20.31
CA HIS A 552 12.14 -3.40 -21.15
C HIS A 552 12.80 -4.78 -21.33
N ALA A 553 14.13 -4.87 -21.34
CA ALA A 553 14.84 -6.15 -21.33
C ALA A 553 14.57 -6.95 -20.04
N GLY A 554 14.66 -6.31 -18.86
CA GLY A 554 14.36 -6.97 -17.58
C GLY A 554 12.89 -7.33 -17.40
N TRP A 555 11.98 -6.53 -17.96
CA TRP A 555 10.55 -6.86 -18.04
C TRP A 555 10.31 -8.14 -18.86
N MET A 556 10.95 -8.26 -20.02
CA MET A 556 10.87 -9.44 -20.88
C MET A 556 11.41 -10.71 -20.19
N GLU A 557 12.59 -10.65 -19.57
CA GLU A 557 13.14 -11.76 -18.77
C GLU A 557 12.18 -12.17 -17.64
N GLY A 558 11.55 -11.18 -16.99
CA GLY A 558 10.49 -11.42 -16.00
C GLY A 558 9.30 -12.19 -16.57
N LEU A 559 8.86 -11.87 -17.79
CA LEU A 559 7.74 -12.55 -18.47
C LEU A 559 8.10 -13.97 -18.89
N GLU A 560 9.29 -14.19 -19.47
CA GLU A 560 9.82 -15.52 -19.80
C GLU A 560 9.82 -16.43 -18.55
N ARG A 561 10.33 -15.90 -17.43
CA ARG A 561 10.35 -16.60 -16.14
C ARG A 561 8.96 -16.91 -15.58
N ILE A 562 7.99 -16.01 -15.76
CA ILE A 562 6.59 -16.26 -15.40
C ILE A 562 5.96 -17.34 -16.28
N LEU A 563 6.17 -17.29 -17.60
CA LEU A 563 5.67 -18.28 -18.55
C LEU A 563 6.28 -19.67 -18.29
N GLY A 564 7.58 -19.73 -18.00
CA GLY A 564 8.26 -20.96 -17.60
C GLY A 564 7.69 -21.55 -16.30
N TRP A 565 7.42 -20.71 -15.29
CA TRP A 565 6.78 -21.14 -14.05
C TRP A 565 5.34 -21.63 -14.28
N ALA A 566 4.54 -20.91 -15.07
CA ALA A 566 3.16 -21.28 -15.40
C ALA A 566 3.11 -22.62 -16.18
N THR A 567 4.03 -22.83 -17.12
CA THR A 567 4.18 -24.11 -17.85
C THR A 567 4.56 -25.25 -16.93
N HIS A 568 5.52 -25.04 -16.02
CA HIS A 568 5.88 -26.02 -14.99
C HIS A 568 4.71 -26.37 -14.05
N LEU A 569 3.87 -25.39 -13.69
CA LEU A 569 2.66 -25.60 -12.91
C LEU A 569 1.59 -26.40 -13.68
N ALA A 570 1.39 -26.10 -14.98
CA ALA A 570 0.53 -26.91 -15.85
C ALA A 570 1.01 -28.37 -15.91
N ASP A 571 2.30 -28.61 -16.12
CA ASP A 571 2.87 -29.96 -16.11
C ASP A 571 2.73 -30.65 -14.73
N LYS A 572 2.87 -29.90 -13.63
CA LYS A 572 2.68 -30.40 -12.25
C LYS A 572 1.20 -30.80 -12.02
N TYR A 573 0.26 -29.99 -12.51
CA TYR A 573 -1.18 -30.26 -12.47
C TYR A 573 -1.54 -31.50 -13.27
N ASP A 574 -1.14 -31.59 -14.55
CA ASP A 574 -1.46 -32.72 -15.44
C ASP A 574 -0.90 -34.05 -14.89
N ARG A 575 0.35 -34.05 -14.39
CA ARG A 575 0.97 -35.21 -13.74
C ARG A 575 0.27 -35.58 -12.42
N GLY A 576 -0.24 -34.59 -11.69
CA GLY A 576 -1.02 -34.81 -10.47
C GLY A 576 -2.33 -35.51 -10.80
N LYS A 577 -3.13 -34.89 -11.69
CA LYS A 577 -4.45 -35.39 -12.11
C LYS A 577 -4.38 -36.82 -12.65
N ARG A 578 -3.43 -37.12 -13.54
CA ARG A 578 -3.22 -38.48 -14.06
C ARG A 578 -2.93 -39.50 -12.96
N LYS A 579 -2.10 -39.16 -11.96
CA LYS A 579 -1.81 -40.05 -10.81
C LYS A 579 -3.02 -40.28 -9.92
N ALA A 580 -3.88 -39.27 -9.74
CA ALA A 580 -5.14 -39.42 -9.02
C ALA A 580 -6.10 -40.35 -9.77
N GLU A 581 -6.26 -40.16 -11.09
CA GLU A 581 -7.07 -41.02 -11.97
C GLU A 581 -6.56 -42.48 -11.98
N GLU A 582 -5.26 -42.70 -12.16
CA GLU A 582 -4.61 -44.02 -12.08
C GLU A 582 -4.85 -44.70 -10.73
N TRP A 583 -4.80 -43.96 -9.63
CA TRP A 583 -5.07 -44.48 -8.29
C TRP A 583 -6.55 -44.86 -8.10
N VAL A 584 -7.48 -44.01 -8.55
CA VAL A 584 -8.93 -44.31 -8.50
C VAL A 584 -9.27 -45.55 -9.32
N VAL A 585 -8.69 -45.72 -10.51
CA VAL A 585 -8.85 -46.93 -11.33
C VAL A 585 -8.29 -48.16 -10.60
N LYS A 586 -7.13 -48.04 -9.95
CA LYS A 586 -6.51 -49.14 -9.20
C LYS A 586 -7.32 -49.57 -7.98
N GLU A 587 -7.89 -48.65 -7.21
CA GLU A 587 -8.75 -48.99 -6.07
C GLU A 587 -10.08 -49.60 -6.51
N ARG A 588 -10.70 -49.09 -7.59
CA ARG A 588 -11.88 -49.73 -8.21
C ARG A 588 -11.57 -51.17 -8.66
N GLY A 589 -10.40 -51.40 -9.26
CA GLY A 589 -9.95 -52.73 -9.68
C GLY A 589 -9.76 -53.71 -8.54
N LYS A 590 -9.26 -53.26 -7.37
CA LYS A 590 -9.16 -54.12 -6.17
C LYS A 590 -10.54 -54.51 -5.64
N ASN A 591 -11.44 -53.54 -5.48
CA ASN A 591 -12.77 -53.80 -4.90
C ASN A 591 -13.66 -54.62 -5.85
N GLY A 592 -13.44 -54.55 -7.17
CA GLY A 592 -14.17 -55.34 -8.17
C GLY A 592 -13.78 -56.82 -8.26
N SER A 593 -12.65 -57.25 -7.68
CA SER A 593 -12.14 -58.63 -7.80
C SER A 593 -12.51 -59.55 -6.63
N GLY A 594 -13.40 -59.13 -5.73
CA GLY A 594 -13.77 -59.85 -4.51
C GLY A 594 -14.97 -60.80 -4.61
N SER A 595 -15.62 -60.92 -5.78
CA SER A 595 -16.89 -61.66 -5.92
C SER A 595 -16.96 -62.54 -7.17
N ASN A 596 -16.21 -63.65 -7.17
CA ASN A 596 -16.68 -64.98 -7.58
C ASN A 596 -15.54 -66.00 -7.56
N SER A 597 -15.56 -66.91 -6.58
CA SER A 597 -14.83 -68.18 -6.69
C SER A 597 -15.55 -69.29 -5.92
N THR A 598 -16.57 -69.86 -6.55
CA THR A 598 -17.17 -71.12 -6.11
C THR A 598 -17.10 -72.12 -7.27
N THR A 599 -16.31 -73.18 -7.08
CA THR A 599 -16.32 -74.46 -7.82
C THR A 599 -16.29 -74.44 -9.37
N GLY A 600 -15.16 -74.88 -9.95
CA GLY A 600 -15.05 -75.22 -11.37
C GLY A 600 -13.81 -76.10 -11.65
N THR A 601 -14.02 -77.40 -11.81
CA THR A 601 -12.96 -78.43 -11.85
C THR A 601 -12.41 -78.67 -13.26
N GLY A 602 -11.09 -78.89 -13.37
CA GLY A 602 -10.47 -79.71 -14.43
C GLY A 602 -9.94 -78.98 -15.68
N GLY A 603 -8.83 -79.48 -16.24
CA GLY A 603 -8.28 -79.04 -17.53
C GLY A 603 -6.76 -78.94 -17.60
N SER A 604 -6.08 -80.05 -17.95
CA SER A 604 -4.63 -80.11 -18.15
C SER A 604 -4.18 -79.59 -19.52
N ASN A 605 -3.06 -78.86 -19.58
CA ASN A 605 -1.91 -79.03 -20.50
C ASN A 605 -0.95 -77.82 -20.36
N ALA A 606 0.28 -77.99 -19.86
CA ALA A 606 1.44 -78.60 -20.51
C ALA A 606 2.10 -77.74 -21.62
N ALA A 607 2.97 -76.80 -21.20
CA ALA A 607 4.00 -76.21 -22.07
C ALA A 607 5.30 -76.00 -21.27
N LYS A 608 6.40 -76.63 -21.72
CA LYS A 608 7.72 -76.56 -21.06
C LYS A 608 8.51 -75.33 -21.53
N GLY A 609 8.88 -74.44 -20.60
CA GLY A 609 9.85 -73.35 -20.83
C GLY A 609 11.01 -73.45 -19.85
N ARG A 610 12.14 -74.04 -20.25
CA ARG A 610 13.33 -74.24 -19.42
C ARG A 610 14.19 -72.97 -19.39
N GLY A 611 14.44 -72.39 -18.22
CA GLY A 611 15.39 -71.28 -18.04
C GLY A 611 16.00 -71.24 -16.64
N LYS A 612 17.29 -71.55 -16.51
CA LYS A 612 18.09 -71.32 -15.29
C LYS A 612 18.06 -69.81 -14.96
N GLY A 613 18.04 -69.33 -13.72
CA GLY A 613 18.26 -69.99 -12.45
C GLY A 613 19.40 -69.32 -11.69
N LYS A 614 19.08 -68.46 -10.72
CA LYS A 614 20.00 -68.10 -9.63
C LYS A 614 19.21 -67.67 -8.39
N THR A 615 19.13 -68.57 -7.42
CA THR A 615 18.55 -68.35 -6.10
C THR A 615 19.61 -67.79 -5.15
N SER A 616 19.26 -66.81 -4.33
CA SER A 616 20.02 -66.44 -3.14
C SER A 616 19.07 -66.09 -1.99
N SER A 617 18.82 -67.12 -1.16
CA SER A 617 18.52 -67.05 0.28
C SER A 617 17.72 -65.86 0.81
N SER A 618 16.47 -66.14 1.13
CA SER A 618 15.63 -65.39 2.07
C SER A 618 16.26 -65.22 3.47
N SER A 619 16.16 -64.01 4.03
CA SER A 619 15.99 -63.83 5.47
C SER A 619 14.55 -63.39 5.75
N SER A 620 13.85 -64.15 6.59
CA SER A 620 12.42 -63.98 6.85
C SER A 620 12.19 -63.00 8.01
N SER A 621 12.05 -61.71 7.69
CA SER A 621 11.41 -60.72 8.58
C SER A 621 9.98 -60.47 8.09
N ALA A 622 8.99 -60.55 8.99
CA ALA A 622 7.59 -60.31 8.66
C ALA A 622 7.41 -58.97 7.93
N ALA A 623 7.02 -59.04 6.65
CA ALA A 623 6.89 -57.88 5.80
C ALA A 623 5.63 -57.10 6.17
N ALA A 624 5.76 -56.12 7.07
CA ALA A 624 4.79 -55.06 7.22
C ALA A 624 4.57 -54.42 5.83
N ALA A 625 3.38 -54.63 5.26
CA ALA A 625 3.07 -54.15 3.92
C ALA A 625 3.25 -52.64 3.89
N LYS A 626 4.23 -52.15 3.11
CA LYS A 626 4.43 -50.72 2.91
C LYS A 626 3.21 -50.16 2.17
N VAL A 627 2.26 -49.66 2.94
CA VAL A 627 1.11 -48.89 2.43
C VAL A 627 1.69 -47.72 1.65
N LEU A 628 1.58 -47.78 0.32
CA LEU A 628 1.97 -46.68 -0.54
C LEU A 628 1.08 -45.48 -0.17
N PRO A 629 1.66 -44.29 0.10
CA PRO A 629 0.87 -43.14 0.50
C PRO A 629 -0.15 -42.81 -0.59
N LYS A 630 -1.41 -42.68 -0.18
CA LYS A 630 -2.52 -42.25 -1.05
C LYS A 630 -2.13 -40.91 -1.69
N PRO A 631 -2.17 -40.77 -3.03
CA PRO A 631 -1.97 -39.48 -3.67
C PRO A 631 -3.18 -38.56 -3.40
N PRO A 632 -3.00 -37.22 -3.39
CA PRO A 632 -4.12 -36.29 -3.35
C PRO A 632 -5.10 -36.59 -4.50
N THR A 633 -6.40 -36.64 -4.19
CA THR A 633 -7.45 -36.98 -5.16
C THR A 633 -8.21 -35.74 -5.65
N ASP A 634 -8.29 -34.68 -4.86
CA ASP A 634 -8.85 -33.38 -5.26
C ASP A 634 -7.70 -32.45 -5.67
N ILE A 635 -7.44 -32.37 -6.98
CA ILE A 635 -6.34 -31.58 -7.55
C ILE A 635 -6.92 -30.49 -8.42
N ARG A 636 -6.70 -29.22 -8.03
CA ARG A 636 -7.28 -28.04 -8.72
C ARG A 636 -6.21 -27.05 -9.12
N LEU A 637 -6.46 -26.39 -10.24
CA LEU A 637 -5.67 -25.29 -10.76
C LEU A 637 -6.49 -24.02 -10.66
N PHE A 638 -5.92 -22.98 -10.08
CA PHE A 638 -6.53 -21.67 -9.93
C PHE A 638 -5.70 -20.61 -10.63
N ARG A 639 -6.35 -19.54 -11.08
CA ARG A 639 -5.71 -18.31 -11.54
C ARG A 639 -6.32 -17.08 -10.87
N PHE A 640 -5.63 -15.96 -10.95
CA PHE A 640 -6.22 -14.67 -10.63
C PHE A 640 -7.17 -14.22 -11.76
N PRO A 641 -8.16 -13.37 -11.48
CA PRO A 641 -8.96 -12.71 -12.51
C PRO A 641 -8.07 -11.84 -13.40
N LEU A 642 -8.42 -11.76 -14.68
CA LEU A 642 -7.87 -10.77 -15.60
C LEU A 642 -8.47 -9.38 -15.29
N PRO A 643 -7.82 -8.26 -15.66
CA PRO A 643 -8.33 -6.91 -15.37
C PRO A 643 -9.72 -6.60 -15.97
N SER A 644 -10.12 -7.31 -17.02
CA SER A 644 -11.42 -7.23 -17.67
C SER A 644 -12.49 -8.14 -17.05
N GLU A 645 -12.10 -9.08 -16.18
CA GLU A 645 -13.01 -10.04 -15.55
C GLU A 645 -13.51 -9.50 -14.22
N THR A 646 -14.71 -8.93 -14.22
CA THR A 646 -15.43 -8.65 -12.99
C THR A 646 -15.79 -9.98 -12.33
N ILE A 647 -15.14 -10.32 -11.22
CA ILE A 647 -15.67 -11.36 -10.32
C ILE A 647 -16.97 -10.80 -9.75
N SER A 648 -18.10 -11.19 -10.32
CA SER A 648 -19.40 -11.00 -9.71
C SER A 648 -19.34 -11.64 -8.33
N ARG A 649 -19.29 -10.82 -7.27
CA ARG A 649 -19.75 -11.25 -5.95
C ARG A 649 -21.17 -11.76 -6.21
N ARG A 650 -21.40 -13.07 -6.08
CA ARG A 650 -22.76 -13.59 -6.05
C ARG A 650 -23.40 -12.95 -4.83
N ASN A 651 -24.32 -12.02 -5.07
CA ASN A 651 -25.15 -11.48 -4.01
C ASN A 651 -26.05 -12.63 -3.54
N ASN A 652 -25.74 -13.20 -2.37
CA ASN A 652 -26.69 -13.99 -1.60
C ASN A 652 -27.75 -13.03 -1.02
N GLU A 653 -28.54 -12.43 -1.91
CA GLU A 653 -29.62 -11.48 -1.59
C GLU A 653 -30.98 -11.98 -2.14
N GLY A 654 -31.09 -13.28 -2.44
CA GLY A 654 -32.28 -13.86 -3.09
C GLY A 654 -32.67 -15.28 -2.67
N GLU A 655 -31.93 -15.93 -1.77
CA GLU A 655 -32.27 -17.27 -1.24
C GLU A 655 -32.38 -17.19 0.30
N GLU A 656 -33.56 -16.78 0.77
CA GLU A 656 -34.02 -17.04 2.14
C GLU A 656 -34.42 -18.53 2.27
N GLU A 657 -33.45 -19.45 2.31
CA GLU A 657 -33.69 -20.84 2.70
C GLU A 657 -33.10 -21.14 4.09
N ASN A 658 -33.93 -21.76 4.93
CA ASN A 658 -33.72 -21.98 6.37
C ASN A 658 -32.75 -23.15 6.65
N ASP A 659 -31.54 -23.12 6.11
CA ASP A 659 -30.51 -24.10 6.46
C ASP A 659 -29.53 -23.49 7.48
N GLU A 660 -29.68 -23.88 8.75
CA GLU A 660 -28.78 -23.52 9.86
C GLU A 660 -27.42 -24.24 9.78
N THR A 661 -26.97 -24.65 8.59
CA THR A 661 -25.61 -25.16 8.41
C THR A 661 -24.60 -24.00 8.46
N GLU A 662 -23.69 -24.09 9.42
CA GLU A 662 -22.76 -23.02 9.81
C GLU A 662 -21.61 -22.78 8.79
N HIS A 663 -21.87 -22.99 7.50
CA HIS A 663 -20.90 -23.02 6.41
C HIS A 663 -21.15 -21.96 5.33
N GLY A 664 -22.31 -21.27 5.35
CA GLY A 664 -22.68 -20.23 4.37
C GLY A 664 -22.10 -18.83 4.59
N LYS A 665 -21.60 -18.51 5.79
CA LYS A 665 -20.95 -17.21 6.04
C LYS A 665 -19.60 -17.17 5.33
N PRO A 666 -19.25 -16.10 4.59
CA PRO A 666 -17.91 -15.93 4.01
C PRO A 666 -16.89 -15.64 5.13
N GLY A 667 -16.51 -16.68 5.87
CA GLY A 667 -15.55 -16.60 6.95
C GLY A 667 -14.15 -16.20 6.45
N PRO A 668 -13.23 -15.85 7.36
CA PRO A 668 -11.83 -15.47 7.05
C PRO A 668 -10.98 -16.62 6.47
N PHE A 669 -11.61 -17.66 5.94
CA PHE A 669 -11.05 -18.96 5.59
C PHE A 669 -11.36 -19.42 4.16
N ASN A 670 -12.20 -18.71 3.40
CA ASN A 670 -12.34 -18.97 1.97
C ASN A 670 -11.11 -18.41 1.22
N LEU A 671 -9.97 -19.09 1.33
CA LEU A 671 -8.71 -18.65 0.72
C LEU A 671 -8.65 -18.88 -0.80
N THR A 672 -9.62 -19.58 -1.38
CA THR A 672 -9.88 -19.59 -2.83
C THR A 672 -10.67 -18.37 -3.29
N SER A 673 -11.23 -17.56 -2.39
CA SER A 673 -11.88 -16.29 -2.72
C SER A 673 -10.93 -15.34 -3.47
N GLY A 674 -11.45 -14.71 -4.52
CA GLY A 674 -10.71 -13.87 -5.46
C GLY A 674 -9.86 -14.64 -6.47
N LEU A 675 -9.97 -15.98 -6.54
CA LEU A 675 -9.38 -16.81 -7.60
C LEU A 675 -10.48 -17.43 -8.47
N ILE A 676 -10.13 -17.74 -9.71
CA ILE A 676 -10.97 -18.44 -10.69
C ILE A 676 -10.39 -19.85 -10.87
N GLU A 677 -11.24 -20.88 -10.72
CA GLU A 677 -10.85 -22.27 -10.98
C GLU A 677 -10.70 -22.49 -12.50
N VAL A 678 -9.58 -23.08 -12.91
CA VAL A 678 -9.27 -23.40 -14.30
C VAL A 678 -9.71 -24.83 -14.56
N VAL A 679 -10.80 -24.98 -15.31
CA VAL A 679 -11.33 -26.27 -15.75
C VAL A 679 -10.97 -26.49 -17.22
N PRO A 680 -9.84 -27.15 -17.55
CA PRO A 680 -9.45 -27.38 -18.94
C PRO A 680 -10.41 -28.36 -19.62
N SER A 681 -10.80 -28.06 -20.86
CA SER A 681 -11.81 -28.86 -21.59
C SER A 681 -11.28 -30.24 -22.00
N SER A 682 -9.96 -30.39 -22.09
CA SER A 682 -9.27 -31.66 -22.31
C SER A 682 -7.92 -31.68 -21.57
N PRO A 683 -7.31 -32.86 -21.33
CA PRO A 683 -5.97 -32.94 -20.72
C PRO A 683 -4.84 -32.34 -21.56
N SER A 684 -5.10 -31.99 -22.82
CA SER A 684 -4.16 -31.30 -23.72
C SER A 684 -4.46 -29.80 -23.87
N ASP A 685 -5.61 -29.34 -23.39
CA ASP A 685 -6.01 -27.94 -23.45
C ASP A 685 -5.20 -27.10 -22.43
N ARG A 686 -4.32 -26.27 -22.96
CA ARG A 686 -3.53 -25.28 -22.22
C ARG A 686 -3.81 -23.85 -22.70
N SER A 687 -5.03 -23.59 -23.17
CA SER A 687 -5.50 -22.26 -23.57
C SER A 687 -5.34 -21.21 -22.46
N TYR A 688 -5.48 -21.61 -21.20
CA TYR A 688 -5.22 -20.77 -20.03
C TYR A 688 -3.75 -20.26 -19.91
N LEU A 689 -2.82 -20.78 -20.71
CA LEU A 689 -1.45 -20.26 -20.82
C LEU A 689 -1.29 -19.18 -21.92
N ASN A 690 -2.29 -18.98 -22.78
CA ASN A 690 -2.20 -18.04 -23.91
C ASN A 690 -1.93 -16.58 -23.47
N PRO A 691 -2.55 -16.03 -22.40
CA PRO A 691 -2.27 -14.65 -21.96
C PRO A 691 -0.79 -14.39 -21.64
N TYR A 692 -0.05 -15.40 -21.16
CA TYR A 692 1.39 -15.28 -20.89
C TYR A 692 2.23 -15.31 -22.17
N ARG A 693 1.77 -16.04 -23.20
CA ARG A 693 2.42 -16.09 -24.52
C ARG A 693 2.18 -14.78 -25.28
N GLU A 694 0.95 -14.27 -25.23
CA GLU A 694 0.54 -12.98 -25.79
C GLU A 694 1.35 -11.85 -25.15
N ALA A 695 1.37 -11.74 -23.82
CA ALA A 695 2.14 -10.70 -23.13
C ALA A 695 3.66 -10.74 -23.44
N LEU A 696 4.24 -11.93 -23.63
CA LEU A 696 5.64 -12.07 -24.04
C LEU A 696 5.84 -11.70 -25.52
N ALA A 697 4.91 -12.07 -26.40
CA ALA A 697 4.94 -11.68 -27.80
C ALA A 697 4.83 -10.15 -27.96
N ASP A 698 3.90 -9.49 -27.28
CA ASP A 698 3.74 -8.04 -27.29
C ASP A 698 5.03 -7.32 -26.83
N ALA A 699 5.66 -7.82 -25.77
CA ALA A 699 6.95 -7.30 -25.29
C ALA A 699 8.08 -7.48 -26.32
N GLN A 700 8.06 -8.58 -27.08
CA GLN A 700 9.03 -8.84 -28.15
C GLN A 700 8.79 -7.94 -29.38
N LEU A 701 7.54 -7.78 -29.82
CA LEU A 701 7.17 -6.88 -30.92
C LEU A 701 7.56 -5.42 -30.63
N TYR A 702 7.39 -4.98 -29.37
CA TYR A 702 7.85 -3.67 -28.91
C TYR A 702 9.38 -3.54 -28.93
N LYS A 703 10.12 -4.56 -28.48
CA LYS A 703 11.60 -4.59 -28.51
C LYS A 703 12.14 -4.54 -29.94
N ASP A 704 11.46 -5.20 -30.87
CA ASP A 704 11.77 -5.17 -32.31
C ASP A 704 11.31 -3.86 -32.99
N ARG A 705 10.71 -2.93 -32.24
CA ARG A 705 10.28 -1.59 -32.67
C ARG A 705 9.29 -1.61 -33.83
N GLN A 706 8.36 -2.57 -33.84
CA GLN A 706 7.30 -2.60 -34.84
C GLN A 706 6.34 -1.41 -34.69
N GLU A 707 5.92 -0.84 -35.81
CA GLU A 707 5.01 0.31 -35.83
C GLU A 707 3.64 -0.04 -35.25
N GLY A 708 3.08 0.87 -34.44
CA GLY A 708 1.77 0.70 -33.79
C GLY A 708 1.76 -0.13 -32.51
N VAL A 709 2.86 -0.81 -32.14
CA VAL A 709 2.95 -1.59 -30.91
C VAL A 709 3.34 -0.70 -29.72
N GLY A 710 2.45 -0.60 -28.73
CA GLY A 710 2.69 0.14 -27.50
C GLY A 710 3.69 -0.53 -26.57
N ALA A 711 4.30 0.24 -25.66
CA ALA A 711 5.14 -0.31 -24.62
C ALA A 711 4.30 -1.15 -23.63
N PRO A 712 4.74 -2.36 -23.22
CA PRO A 712 3.99 -3.19 -22.26
C PRO A 712 3.89 -2.53 -20.88
N CYS A 713 4.84 -1.64 -20.55
CA CYS A 713 4.77 -0.71 -19.44
C CYS A 713 5.50 0.58 -19.81
N VAL A 714 4.83 1.74 -19.80
CA VAL A 714 5.46 3.03 -20.11
C VAL A 714 6.38 3.45 -18.98
N PHE A 715 7.70 3.37 -19.20
CA PHE A 715 8.71 3.89 -18.30
C PHE A 715 8.94 5.37 -18.57
N CYS A 716 8.64 6.23 -17.59
CA CYS A 716 8.81 7.67 -17.72
C CYS A 716 9.92 8.19 -16.80
N THR A 717 10.98 8.67 -17.42
CA THR A 717 12.20 9.19 -16.79
C THR A 717 12.23 10.72 -16.71
N ILE A 718 11.23 11.40 -17.25
CA ILE A 718 11.08 12.86 -17.19
C ILE A 718 10.43 13.21 -15.85
N PRO A 719 11.03 14.06 -15.00
CA PRO A 719 10.39 14.47 -13.75
C PRO A 719 9.08 15.20 -14.03
N ASP A 720 8.01 14.82 -13.33
CA ASP A 720 6.85 15.68 -13.20
C ASP A 720 7.31 17.03 -12.70
N CYS A 721 6.76 18.07 -13.31
CA CYS A 721 6.80 19.38 -12.70
C CYS A 721 6.26 19.29 -11.27
N GLU A 722 6.90 20.00 -10.35
CA GLU A 722 6.21 20.33 -9.11
C GLU A 722 4.88 21.00 -9.47
N GLY A 723 3.82 20.68 -8.71
CA GLY A 723 2.48 21.20 -8.97
C GLY A 723 2.46 22.73 -9.09
N PRO A 724 1.41 23.30 -9.72
CA PRO A 724 1.39 24.61 -10.38
C PRO A 724 2.31 25.65 -9.75
N ALA A 725 3.22 26.17 -10.59
CA ALA A 725 4.39 26.99 -10.26
C ALA A 725 4.22 27.76 -8.95
N ARG A 726 5.08 27.47 -7.95
CA ARG A 726 4.80 27.84 -6.56
C ARG A 726 4.64 29.34 -6.44
N ARG A 727 3.39 29.75 -6.21
CA ARG A 727 3.09 31.10 -5.83
C ARG A 727 3.31 31.29 -4.32
N GLY A 728 3.88 32.44 -3.94
CA GLY A 728 4.04 32.87 -2.55
C GLY A 728 2.70 33.19 -1.90
N ALA A 729 2.73 33.66 -0.66
CA ALA A 729 1.51 33.98 0.10
C ALA A 729 0.54 34.90 -0.68
N GLU A 730 1.07 35.86 -1.44
CA GLU A 730 0.29 36.83 -2.22
C GLU A 730 0.21 36.58 -3.73
N GLY A 731 0.75 35.46 -4.23
CA GLY A 731 0.70 35.14 -5.67
C GLY A 731 1.99 35.35 -6.47
N GLU A 732 3.05 35.90 -5.86
CA GLU A 732 4.38 36.07 -6.47
C GLU A 732 5.05 34.73 -6.85
N LYS A 733 5.97 34.68 -7.82
CA LYS A 733 6.66 33.42 -8.17
C LYS A 733 7.80 33.14 -7.17
N VAL A 734 7.59 32.25 -6.21
CA VAL A 734 8.59 31.91 -5.17
C VAL A 734 9.66 30.95 -5.67
N ASP A 735 9.37 30.09 -6.64
CA ASP A 735 10.42 29.40 -7.38
C ASP A 735 10.12 29.10 -8.86
N GLY A 736 11.19 29.10 -9.66
CA GLY A 736 11.16 28.73 -11.08
C GLY A 736 11.22 27.22 -11.34
N ARG A 737 10.73 26.38 -10.40
CA ARG A 737 10.80 24.91 -10.49
C ARG A 737 9.56 24.25 -11.10
N GLY A 738 8.56 25.04 -11.50
CA GLY A 738 7.46 24.56 -12.34
C GLY A 738 7.97 24.27 -13.75
N GLY A 739 7.93 23.00 -14.15
CA GLY A 739 8.24 22.58 -15.53
C GLY A 739 9.73 22.42 -15.83
N MET A 740 10.28 21.22 -15.56
CA MET A 740 11.30 20.70 -16.46
C MET A 740 10.57 20.44 -17.79
N GLY A 741 10.85 21.23 -18.84
CA GLY A 741 10.07 21.27 -20.09
C GLY A 741 10.17 20.01 -20.98
N GLY A 742 10.41 18.84 -20.42
CA GLY A 742 10.45 17.57 -21.14
C GLY A 742 9.05 17.16 -21.61
N LYS A 743 8.95 16.69 -22.85
CA LYS A 743 7.73 16.09 -23.39
C LYS A 743 7.55 14.69 -22.79
N HIS A 744 6.64 14.54 -21.84
CA HIS A 744 6.27 13.23 -21.29
C HIS A 744 5.77 12.28 -22.39
N ARG A 745 6.05 10.98 -22.22
CA ARG A 745 5.43 9.93 -23.05
C ARG A 745 3.91 9.97 -22.86
N GLU A 746 3.18 9.67 -23.93
CA GLU A 746 1.72 9.62 -23.88
C GLU A 746 1.26 8.55 -22.88
N GLU A 747 0.12 8.81 -22.24
CA GLU A 747 -0.49 7.98 -21.18
C GLU A 747 0.37 7.67 -19.94
N CYS A 748 1.58 8.21 -19.81
CA CYS A 748 2.41 7.94 -18.64
C CYS A 748 1.75 8.44 -17.33
N GLY A 749 2.14 7.85 -16.20
CA GLY A 749 1.58 8.19 -14.88
C GLY A 749 1.59 9.69 -14.56
N HIS A 750 2.57 10.47 -15.05
CA HIS A 750 2.54 11.94 -14.91
C HIS A 750 1.39 12.60 -15.68
N MET A 751 1.13 12.16 -16.92
CA MET A 751 0.04 12.69 -17.74
C MET A 751 -1.32 12.27 -17.20
N VAL A 752 -1.45 11.04 -16.69
CA VAL A 752 -2.62 10.62 -15.91
C VAL A 752 -2.79 11.54 -14.69
N GLY A 753 -1.73 11.71 -13.89
CA GLY A 753 -1.76 12.60 -12.73
C GLY A 753 -2.12 14.05 -13.05
N ARG A 754 -1.70 14.62 -14.19
CA ARG A 754 -2.11 15.98 -14.59
C ARG A 754 -3.60 16.06 -14.93
N ARG A 755 -4.12 15.09 -15.67
CA ARG A 755 -5.56 14.97 -15.97
C ARG A 755 -6.40 14.69 -14.71
N THR A 756 -5.85 13.97 -13.74
CA THR A 756 -6.56 13.61 -12.49
C THR A 756 -6.58 14.72 -11.45
N TRP A 757 -5.48 15.48 -11.30
CA TRP A 757 -5.27 16.37 -10.17
C TRP A 757 -5.25 17.84 -10.59
N GLY A 758 -5.91 18.70 -9.81
CA GLY A 758 -6.08 20.11 -10.14
C GLY A 758 -7.25 20.39 -11.07
N TRP A 759 -7.14 21.47 -11.84
CA TRP A 759 -8.23 22.01 -12.66
C TRP A 759 -8.48 21.29 -13.98
N GLU A 760 -7.55 20.45 -14.45
CA GLU A 760 -7.73 19.61 -15.66
C GLU A 760 -8.64 18.39 -15.39
N GLY A 761 -8.84 18.03 -14.13
CA GLY A 761 -9.74 16.94 -13.68
C GLY A 761 -11.12 17.41 -13.21
N LEU A 762 -11.65 18.50 -13.79
CA LEU A 762 -13.01 19.03 -13.58
C LEU A 762 -13.73 19.25 -14.91
#